data_AF-A0A084VH53-F1
#
_entry.id   AF-A0A084VH53-F1
#
_cell.length_a   1.000
_cell.length_b   1.000
_cell.length_c   1.000
_cell.angle_alpha   90.00
_cell.angle_beta   90.00
_cell.angle_gamma   90.00
#
_symmetry.space_group_name_H-M   'P 1'
#
loop_
_entity.id
_entity.type
_entity.pdbx_description
1 polymer ?
#
loop_
_entity_poly.entity_id
_entity_poly.type
_entity_poly.pdbx_seq_one_letter_code
_entity_poly.pdbx_strand_id
1 'polypeptide(L)'
;MADGNSGNKKSSLSEAERDLEHQSFIEFQKADYHACLQTLQKLLKTQENNPKVLHNKAVVEFYNSDLRRYDQFRTAMMQLTGLVGEIRTVDVKDREACAAYVNQAIVLYHFKQPLGALKIMLAVMAHFDRLDDYLLRRAGIFTVHLLLDTNQPKKANRLLGMLQNRLGIQVYAILSDSDEDEPLIDNESRKDISELQFEEFRKEFRLILIRSNLLNGKKNMSIPLEDTSEYSILKGHQYFLGNDYQMAAKELSKQFTNDPVCVSKHGEDQNTILANNMGVIHFSVKHYALAARFFQQALLFDKSATEDSSTEKVEGSPLYCVGATKRPEILYNHGLALLHLQRPKEAFECLLIVLNSYHNNPRLWLRLAECCIMVHRQEKQSQSKNISHGAVGSGVHRKYILNPTPKTPVVDGDQSLAIPATTLEFGALCLRNAVTLLEFHEPELIRQTENSDRTVAWDKVYEGVPCNPSLPMKMASFNKLKCAVLAAYSYVLNTLGEYTLAFKYAKQMLTVKDLPESYLLLSHMYAAEALIMMNRPLEAITYLEPKFISDLTGDDFGMRASAHWNINSADAAQSVMHYNRAVVLFLMGDYEQAKVAMNTCNHPLVVPHLKMLKVYQELLLGNYDKVQLLIRYDTPHLI
;
A
#
# COMPACT_ATOMS: atom_id res chain seq x y z
N MET A 1 33.39 -17.11 -55.96
CA MET A 1 32.56 -16.33 -56.89
C MET A 1 31.16 -16.26 -56.31
N ALA A 2 30.65 -15.03 -56.19
CA ALA A 2 29.30 -14.61 -55.78
C ALA A 2 28.89 -14.84 -54.31
N ASP A 3 29.37 -13.95 -53.44
CA ASP A 3 28.66 -13.53 -52.22
C ASP A 3 27.41 -12.70 -52.62
N GLY A 4 26.23 -13.19 -52.24
CA GLY A 4 24.95 -12.49 -52.40
C GLY A 4 24.72 -11.51 -51.25
N ASN A 5 25.25 -10.30 -51.40
CA ASN A 5 25.06 -9.19 -50.48
C ASN A 5 23.65 -8.58 -50.70
N SER A 6 22.63 -9.07 -50.00
CA SER A 6 21.30 -8.44 -49.95
C SER A 6 21.33 -7.23 -49.01
N GLY A 7 21.93 -6.14 -49.50
CA GLY A 7 21.87 -4.84 -48.84
C GLY A 7 20.42 -4.34 -48.76
N ASN A 8 19.97 -4.13 -47.52
CA ASN A 8 18.71 -3.49 -47.17
C ASN A 8 18.72 -2.05 -47.73
N LYS A 9 18.20 -1.84 -48.94
CA LYS A 9 18.00 -0.50 -49.51
C LYS A 9 16.88 0.17 -48.72
N LYS A 10 17.23 1.16 -47.89
CA LYS A 10 16.27 2.19 -47.46
C LYS A 10 15.63 2.77 -48.72
N SER A 11 14.34 2.54 -48.93
CA SER A 11 13.57 3.14 -50.01
C SER A 11 13.58 4.66 -49.82
N SER A 12 14.30 5.37 -50.69
CA SER A 12 14.28 6.83 -50.72
C SER A 12 12.86 7.29 -51.09
N LEU A 13 12.21 8.01 -50.18
CA LEU A 13 10.88 8.60 -50.36
C LEU A 13 10.83 9.42 -51.66
N SER A 14 9.77 9.22 -52.45
CA SER A 14 9.46 10.06 -53.61
C SER A 14 9.22 11.51 -53.17
N GLU A 15 9.51 12.47 -54.04
CA GLU A 15 9.30 13.90 -53.75
C GLU A 15 7.83 14.18 -53.40
N ALA A 16 6.90 13.57 -54.13
CA ALA A 16 5.47 13.64 -53.86
C ALA A 16 5.07 13.04 -52.49
N GLU A 17 5.80 12.03 -52.00
CA GLU A 17 5.54 11.44 -50.68
C GLU A 17 6.03 12.36 -49.55
N ARG A 18 7.17 13.04 -49.75
CA ARG A 18 7.67 14.03 -48.77
C ARG A 18 6.76 15.25 -48.69
N ASP A 19 6.21 15.69 -49.82
CA ASP A 19 5.24 16.79 -49.85
C ASP A 19 3.97 16.41 -49.07
N LEU A 20 3.47 15.18 -49.25
CA LEU A 20 2.33 14.66 -48.48
C LEU A 20 2.64 14.52 -46.98
N GLU A 21 3.84 14.07 -46.61
CA GLU A 21 4.28 14.01 -45.21
C GLU A 21 4.31 15.41 -44.59
N HIS A 22 4.94 16.38 -45.26
CA HIS A 22 5.03 17.76 -44.78
C HIS A 22 3.65 18.43 -44.68
N GLN A 23 2.78 18.20 -45.67
CA GLN A 23 1.40 18.68 -45.66
C GLN A 23 0.62 18.10 -44.47
N SER A 24 0.71 16.79 -44.23
CA SER A 24 0.01 16.15 -43.12
C SER A 24 0.48 16.68 -41.75
N PHE A 25 1.76 17.02 -41.62
CA PHE A 25 2.33 17.60 -40.42
C PHE A 25 1.79 19.02 -40.16
N ILE A 26 1.72 19.87 -41.19
CA ILE A 26 1.14 21.21 -41.07
C ILE A 26 -0.35 21.14 -40.71
N GLU A 27 -1.10 20.24 -41.34
CA GLU A 27 -2.53 20.05 -41.07
C GLU A 27 -2.74 19.63 -39.61
N PHE A 28 -1.90 18.71 -39.10
CA PHE A 28 -1.92 18.31 -37.69
C PHE A 28 -1.61 19.46 -36.74
N GLN A 29 -0.57 20.27 -37.02
CA GLN A 29 -0.21 21.42 -36.19
C GLN A 29 -1.31 22.49 -36.14
N LYS A 30 -2.12 22.62 -37.20
CA LYS A 30 -3.28 23.51 -37.25
C LYS A 30 -4.54 22.94 -36.59
N ALA A 31 -4.45 21.74 -36.01
CA ALA A 31 -5.58 20.98 -35.47
C ALA A 31 -6.68 20.66 -36.52
N ASP A 32 -6.35 20.66 -37.82
CA ASP A 32 -7.25 20.19 -38.88
C ASP A 32 -7.08 18.68 -39.08
N TYR A 33 -7.65 17.91 -38.15
CA TYR A 33 -7.52 16.45 -38.13
C TYR A 33 -8.25 15.78 -39.31
N HIS A 34 -9.30 16.39 -39.85
CA HIS A 34 -10.04 15.85 -40.97
C HIS A 34 -9.22 15.93 -42.27
N ALA A 35 -8.61 17.08 -42.56
CA ALA A 35 -7.70 17.22 -43.70
C ALA A 35 -6.47 16.31 -43.55
N CYS A 36 -5.86 16.29 -42.35
CA CYS A 36 -4.71 15.44 -42.03
C CYS A 36 -5.01 13.95 -42.32
N LEU A 37 -6.18 13.46 -41.92
CA LEU A 37 -6.59 12.08 -42.15
C LEU A 37 -6.72 11.76 -43.64
N GLN A 38 -7.27 12.66 -44.44
CA GLN A 38 -7.37 12.48 -45.90
C GLN A 38 -5.99 12.43 -46.55
N THR A 39 -5.06 13.28 -46.12
CA THR A 39 -3.68 13.32 -46.60
C THR A 39 -2.94 12.01 -46.24
N LEU A 40 -3.08 11.53 -45.00
CA LEU A 40 -2.49 10.26 -44.57
C LEU A 40 -3.09 9.05 -45.29
N GLN A 41 -4.38 9.06 -45.63
CA GLN A 41 -5.00 8.00 -46.44
C GLN A 41 -4.44 7.97 -47.87
N LYS A 42 -4.07 9.11 -48.46
CA LYS A 42 -3.38 9.16 -49.76
C LYS A 42 -1.97 8.57 -49.66
N LEU A 43 -1.25 8.90 -48.59
CA LEU A 43 0.09 8.35 -48.32
C LEU A 43 0.05 6.84 -48.06
N LEU A 44 -0.99 6.34 -47.38
CA LEU A 44 -1.16 4.91 -47.13
C LEU A 44 -1.34 4.09 -48.42
N LYS A 45 -1.90 4.68 -49.49
CA LYS A 45 -2.03 3.99 -50.78
C LYS A 45 -0.69 3.72 -51.46
N THR A 46 0.35 4.53 -51.17
CA THR A 46 1.70 4.30 -51.68
C THR A 46 2.58 3.55 -50.68
N GLN A 47 2.26 3.61 -49.39
CA GLN A 47 3.03 3.02 -48.29
C GLN A 47 2.17 2.15 -47.36
N GLU A 48 1.50 1.14 -47.91
CA GLU A 48 0.46 0.35 -47.20
C GLU A 48 0.93 -0.27 -45.87
N ASN A 49 2.22 -0.63 -45.76
CA ASN A 49 2.78 -1.31 -44.59
C ASN A 49 3.77 -0.45 -43.79
N ASN A 50 3.81 0.88 -43.99
CA ASN A 50 4.71 1.74 -43.22
C ASN A 50 4.17 1.94 -41.78
N PRO A 51 4.86 1.44 -40.74
CA PRO A 51 4.38 1.53 -39.36
C PRO A 51 4.22 2.98 -38.87
N LYS A 52 4.99 3.94 -39.40
CA LYS A 52 4.87 5.36 -39.03
C LYS A 52 3.58 5.98 -39.57
N VAL A 53 3.22 5.66 -40.80
CA VAL A 53 1.98 6.18 -41.43
C VAL A 53 0.77 5.59 -40.73
N LEU A 54 0.81 4.29 -40.41
CA LEU A 54 -0.23 3.62 -39.62
C LEU A 54 -0.36 4.21 -38.21
N HIS A 55 0.77 4.46 -37.53
CA HIS A 55 0.80 5.12 -36.23
C HIS A 55 0.17 6.53 -36.30
N ASN A 56 0.63 7.37 -37.22
CA ASN A 56 0.18 8.76 -37.34
C ASN A 56 -1.30 8.81 -37.70
N LYS A 57 -1.79 7.91 -38.56
CA LYS A 57 -3.21 7.76 -38.85
C LYS A 57 -4.01 7.46 -37.58
N ALA A 58 -3.57 6.49 -36.78
CA ALA A 58 -4.26 6.14 -35.54
C ALA A 58 -4.28 7.32 -34.53
N VAL A 59 -3.18 8.08 -34.43
CA VAL A 59 -3.11 9.30 -33.61
C VAL A 59 -4.11 10.35 -34.11
N VAL A 60 -4.14 10.62 -35.41
CA VAL A 60 -5.08 11.61 -36.00
C VAL A 60 -6.54 11.19 -35.79
N GLU A 61 -6.87 9.92 -36.01
CA GLU A 61 -8.22 9.39 -35.74
C GLU A 61 -8.61 9.53 -34.26
N PHE A 62 -7.64 9.37 -33.35
CA PHE A 62 -7.84 9.54 -31.92
C PHE A 62 -8.12 11.02 -31.55
N TYR A 63 -7.32 11.95 -32.05
CA TYR A 63 -7.53 13.39 -31.87
C TYR A 63 -8.84 13.88 -32.51
N ASN A 64 -9.18 13.40 -33.71
CA ASN A 64 -10.44 13.73 -34.40
C ASN A 64 -11.70 13.23 -33.65
N SER A 65 -11.52 12.32 -32.68
CA SER A 65 -12.59 11.83 -31.81
C SER A 65 -12.66 12.52 -30.45
N ASP A 66 -11.96 13.63 -30.27
CA ASP A 66 -11.76 14.30 -28.98
C ASP A 66 -11.25 13.33 -27.90
N LEU A 67 -10.35 12.42 -28.30
CA LEU A 67 -9.73 11.40 -27.45
C LEU A 67 -10.73 10.36 -26.87
N ARG A 68 -11.91 10.20 -27.48
CA ARG A 68 -12.97 9.28 -27.02
C ARG A 68 -12.87 7.88 -27.61
N ARG A 69 -12.35 7.72 -28.83
CA ARG A 69 -12.19 6.41 -29.50
C ARG A 69 -10.92 5.66 -29.06
N TYR A 70 -10.67 5.62 -27.76
CA TYR A 70 -9.43 5.04 -27.22
C TYR A 70 -9.31 3.52 -27.38
N ASP A 71 -10.40 2.76 -27.53
CA ASP A 71 -10.31 1.30 -27.75
C ASP A 71 -9.69 0.94 -29.12
N GLN A 72 -10.03 1.72 -30.14
CA GLN A 72 -9.47 1.57 -31.48
C GLN A 72 -8.01 2.01 -31.49
N PHE A 73 -7.72 3.13 -30.83
CA PHE A 73 -6.35 3.60 -30.64
C PHE A 73 -5.49 2.56 -29.90
N ARG A 74 -6.01 1.99 -28.81
CA ARG A 74 -5.37 0.92 -28.04
C ARG A 74 -5.09 -0.30 -28.91
N THR A 75 -6.05 -0.72 -29.72
CA THR A 75 -5.88 -1.87 -30.63
C THR A 75 -4.79 -1.61 -31.67
N ALA A 76 -4.78 -0.42 -32.26
CA ALA A 76 -3.73 -0.02 -33.21
C ALA A 76 -2.34 0.01 -32.55
N MET A 77 -2.21 0.57 -31.35
CA MET A 77 -0.94 0.62 -30.63
C MET A 77 -0.45 -0.78 -30.21
N MET A 78 -1.34 -1.70 -29.82
CA MET A 78 -1.00 -3.10 -29.55
C MET A 78 -0.49 -3.82 -30.81
N GLN A 79 -1.10 -3.57 -31.96
CA GLN A 79 -0.65 -4.14 -33.24
C GLN A 79 0.72 -3.62 -33.66
N LEU A 80 0.96 -2.32 -33.50
CA LEU A 80 2.23 -1.67 -33.88
C LEU A 80 3.39 -2.06 -32.96
N THR A 81 3.13 -2.22 -31.67
CA THR A 81 4.18 -2.56 -30.67
C THR A 81 4.36 -4.06 -30.48
N GLY A 82 3.39 -4.87 -30.90
CA GLY A 82 3.34 -6.32 -30.64
C GLY A 82 3.10 -6.68 -29.17
N LEU A 83 2.79 -5.71 -28.31
CA LEU A 83 2.59 -5.92 -26.88
C LEU A 83 1.11 -6.17 -26.57
N VAL A 84 0.75 -7.44 -26.34
CA VAL A 84 -0.62 -7.86 -26.01
C VAL A 84 -0.64 -8.52 -24.63
N GLY A 85 -1.64 -8.19 -23.82
CA GLY A 85 -1.86 -8.80 -22.51
C GLY A 85 -0.87 -8.34 -21.43
N GLU A 86 -0.42 -9.28 -20.59
CA GLU A 86 0.50 -8.98 -19.49
C GLU A 86 1.92 -8.71 -20.01
N ILE A 87 2.36 -7.46 -19.87
CA ILE A 87 3.69 -7.03 -20.33
C ILE A 87 4.76 -7.50 -19.34
N ARG A 88 5.58 -8.46 -19.78
CA ARG A 88 6.70 -9.00 -18.99
C ARG A 88 8.04 -8.43 -19.43
N THR A 89 8.36 -8.54 -20.71
CA THR A 89 9.60 -8.09 -21.34
C THR A 89 9.27 -7.17 -22.50
N VAL A 90 9.98 -6.05 -22.60
CA VAL A 90 9.85 -5.10 -23.69
C VAL A 90 11.23 -4.86 -24.28
N ASP A 91 11.36 -5.04 -25.59
CA ASP A 91 12.57 -4.75 -26.33
C ASP A 91 12.20 -3.82 -27.49
N VAL A 92 12.73 -2.60 -27.45
CA VAL A 92 12.52 -1.59 -28.48
C VAL A 92 13.72 -1.61 -29.41
N LYS A 93 13.57 -2.18 -30.61
CA LYS A 93 14.68 -2.36 -31.55
C LYS A 93 15.09 -1.07 -32.25
N ASP A 94 14.10 -0.28 -32.68
CA ASP A 94 14.31 0.93 -33.47
C ASP A 94 13.84 2.18 -32.72
N ARG A 95 14.68 3.24 -32.74
CA ARG A 95 14.35 4.55 -32.15
C ARG A 95 13.07 5.16 -32.73
N GLU A 96 12.77 4.82 -33.99
CA GLU A 96 11.65 5.37 -34.75
C GLU A 96 10.30 4.80 -34.30
N ALA A 97 10.31 3.67 -33.58
CA ALA A 97 9.12 3.05 -33.01
C ALA A 97 8.80 3.58 -31.59
N CYS A 98 9.72 4.32 -30.95
CA CYS A 98 9.57 4.79 -29.56
C CYS A 98 8.25 5.54 -29.32
N ALA A 99 7.79 6.36 -30.27
CA ALA A 99 6.53 7.10 -30.15
C ALA A 99 5.32 6.17 -29.98
N ALA A 100 5.25 5.06 -30.71
CA ALA A 100 4.17 4.08 -30.58
C ALA A 100 4.19 3.39 -29.21
N TYR A 101 5.38 3.07 -28.68
CA TYR A 101 5.54 2.54 -27.33
C TYR A 101 5.11 3.53 -26.25
N VAL A 102 5.47 4.82 -26.37
CA VAL A 102 5.03 5.87 -25.45
C VAL A 102 3.51 5.98 -25.44
N ASN A 103 2.88 5.99 -26.62
CA ASN A 103 1.42 6.04 -26.75
C ASN A 103 0.72 4.81 -26.15
N GLN A 104 1.26 3.61 -26.36
CA GLN A 104 0.78 2.39 -25.69
C GLN A 104 0.90 2.51 -24.16
N ALA A 105 2.00 3.07 -23.66
CA ALA A 105 2.20 3.28 -22.22
C ALA A 105 1.22 4.29 -21.62
N ILE A 106 0.89 5.37 -22.34
CA ILE A 106 -0.12 6.36 -21.92
C ILE A 106 -1.50 5.69 -21.79
N VAL A 107 -1.89 4.88 -22.76
CA VAL A 107 -3.15 4.12 -22.68
C VAL A 107 -3.16 3.23 -21.43
N LEU A 108 -2.12 2.44 -21.22
CA LEU A 108 -2.01 1.57 -20.04
C LEU A 108 -2.07 2.33 -18.72
N TYR A 109 -1.49 3.53 -18.67
CA TYR A 109 -1.54 4.39 -17.48
C TYR A 109 -2.98 4.77 -17.10
N HIS A 110 -3.77 5.27 -18.06
CA HIS A 110 -5.18 5.63 -17.83
C HIS A 110 -6.05 4.41 -17.49
N PHE A 111 -5.74 3.23 -18.05
CA PHE A 111 -6.37 1.96 -17.68
C PHE A 111 -5.88 1.38 -16.33
N LYS A 112 -5.21 2.17 -15.48
CA LYS A 112 -4.69 1.77 -14.15
C LYS A 112 -3.71 0.59 -14.19
N GLN A 113 -2.89 0.52 -15.23
CA GLN A 113 -1.79 -0.45 -15.36
C GLN A 113 -0.42 0.23 -15.35
N PRO A 114 -0.06 1.01 -14.30
CA PRO A 114 1.15 1.82 -14.28
C PRO A 114 2.44 0.98 -14.31
N LEU A 115 2.42 -0.26 -13.80
CA LEU A 115 3.57 -1.15 -13.86
C LEU A 115 3.86 -1.62 -15.31
N GLY A 116 2.81 -1.88 -16.10
CA GLY A 116 2.94 -2.23 -17.52
C GLY A 116 3.46 -1.03 -18.32
N ALA A 117 2.87 0.15 -18.09
CA ALA A 117 3.32 1.41 -18.67
C ALA A 117 4.80 1.69 -18.35
N LEU A 118 5.19 1.54 -17.08
CA LEU A 118 6.57 1.78 -16.66
C LEU A 118 7.56 0.84 -17.35
N LYS A 119 7.24 -0.46 -17.49
CA LYS A 119 8.12 -1.41 -18.20
C LYS A 119 8.38 -0.98 -19.65
N ILE A 120 7.35 -0.50 -20.35
CA ILE A 120 7.50 0.04 -21.70
C ILE A 120 8.38 1.29 -21.67
N MET A 121 8.09 2.23 -20.77
CA MET A 121 8.82 3.50 -20.71
C MET A 121 10.29 3.33 -20.33
N LEU A 122 10.63 2.38 -19.46
CA LEU A 122 12.02 2.03 -19.16
C LEU A 122 12.76 1.50 -20.40
N ALA A 123 12.09 0.71 -21.25
CA ALA A 123 12.67 0.26 -22.52
C ALA A 123 12.85 1.42 -23.51
N VAL A 124 11.92 2.39 -23.55
CA VAL A 124 12.08 3.62 -24.34
C VAL A 124 13.27 4.45 -23.82
N MET A 125 13.41 4.58 -22.49
CA MET A 125 14.54 5.29 -21.86
C MET A 125 15.89 4.58 -22.02
N ALA A 126 15.94 3.32 -22.46
CA ALA A 126 17.20 2.69 -22.85
C ALA A 126 17.83 3.37 -24.10
N HIS A 127 17.02 4.07 -24.90
CA HIS A 127 17.46 4.87 -26.06
C HIS A 127 17.68 6.35 -25.73
N PHE A 128 17.81 6.70 -24.44
CA PHE A 128 17.87 8.09 -23.92
C PHE A 128 18.70 9.04 -24.79
N ASP A 129 19.94 8.68 -25.13
CA ASP A 129 20.87 9.53 -25.88
C ASP A 129 20.49 9.72 -27.37
N ARG A 130 19.66 8.82 -27.91
CA ARG A 130 19.31 8.75 -29.34
C ARG A 130 17.92 9.32 -29.68
N LEU A 131 17.12 9.67 -28.67
CA LEU A 131 15.78 10.25 -28.84
C LEU A 131 15.89 11.71 -29.27
N ASP A 132 14.96 12.19 -30.08
CA ASP A 132 14.82 13.63 -30.33
C ASP A 132 14.45 14.37 -29.03
N ASP A 133 14.79 15.66 -28.95
CA ASP A 133 14.61 16.44 -27.72
C ASP A 133 13.13 16.64 -27.38
N TYR A 134 12.26 16.77 -28.38
CA TYR A 134 10.81 16.89 -28.18
C TYR A 134 10.24 15.64 -27.50
N LEU A 135 10.48 14.47 -28.08
CA LEU A 135 10.02 13.20 -27.53
C LEU A 135 10.70 12.90 -26.20
N LEU A 136 11.99 13.23 -26.03
CA LEU A 136 12.68 13.06 -24.75
C LEU A 136 11.99 13.86 -23.63
N ARG A 137 11.65 15.13 -23.87
CA ARG A 137 10.97 15.97 -22.86
C ARG A 137 9.67 15.31 -22.40
N ARG A 138 8.82 14.90 -23.34
CA ARG A 138 7.50 14.29 -23.04
C ARG A 138 7.63 12.90 -22.43
N ALA A 139 8.41 12.01 -23.06
CA ALA A 139 8.63 10.65 -22.60
C ALA A 139 9.39 10.60 -21.27
N GLY A 140 10.37 11.49 -21.08
CA GLY A 140 11.16 11.61 -19.86
C GLY A 140 10.30 12.04 -18.67
N ILE A 141 9.55 13.13 -18.80
CA ILE A 141 8.60 13.59 -17.77
C ILE A 141 7.57 12.50 -17.44
N PHE A 142 6.97 11.88 -18.46
CA PHE A 142 6.01 10.80 -18.25
C PHE A 142 6.64 9.59 -17.53
N THR A 143 7.88 9.22 -17.87
CA THR A 143 8.60 8.15 -17.16
C THR A 143 8.83 8.52 -15.69
N VAL A 144 9.20 9.77 -15.40
CA VAL A 144 9.35 10.24 -14.03
C VAL A 144 8.01 10.18 -13.29
N HIS A 145 6.90 10.56 -13.91
CA HIS A 145 5.55 10.41 -13.32
C HIS A 145 5.26 8.95 -12.95
N LEU A 146 5.48 8.02 -13.89
CA LEU A 146 5.27 6.59 -13.64
C LEU A 146 6.17 6.06 -12.53
N LEU A 147 7.42 6.52 -12.45
CA LEU A 147 8.33 6.16 -11.36
C LEU A 147 7.78 6.67 -10.02
N LEU A 148 7.31 7.91 -9.93
CA LEU A 148 6.72 8.45 -8.71
C LEU A 148 5.42 7.72 -8.32
N ASP A 149 4.54 7.43 -9.28
CA ASP A 149 3.25 6.76 -9.05
C ASP A 149 3.42 5.28 -8.69
N THR A 150 4.53 4.65 -9.11
CA THR A 150 4.92 3.29 -8.70
C THR A 150 5.83 3.29 -7.46
N ASN A 151 5.92 4.41 -6.75
CA ASN A 151 6.68 4.57 -5.52
C ASN A 151 8.18 4.28 -5.68
N GLN A 152 8.78 4.79 -6.77
CA GLN A 152 10.22 4.74 -7.08
C GLN A 152 10.87 6.15 -7.15
N PRO A 153 10.81 6.96 -6.06
CA PRO A 153 11.33 8.32 -6.05
C PRO A 153 12.84 8.45 -6.27
N LYS A 154 13.67 7.46 -5.93
CA LYS A 154 15.11 7.58 -6.15
C LYS A 154 15.46 7.46 -7.63
N LYS A 155 14.85 6.51 -8.34
CA LYS A 155 14.99 6.38 -9.80
C LYS A 155 14.49 7.63 -10.51
N ALA A 156 13.33 8.15 -10.09
CA ALA A 156 12.77 9.38 -10.61
C ALA A 156 13.76 10.55 -10.49
N ASN A 157 14.39 10.71 -9.33
CA ASN A 157 15.38 11.76 -9.10
C ASN A 157 16.65 11.60 -9.97
N ARG A 158 17.14 10.37 -10.16
CA ARG A 158 18.28 10.13 -11.06
C ARG A 158 17.96 10.43 -12.52
N LEU A 159 16.79 10.00 -13.00
CA LEU A 159 16.34 10.30 -14.36
C LEU A 159 16.15 11.81 -14.56
N LEU A 160 15.61 12.52 -13.56
CA LEU A 160 15.54 13.99 -13.59
C LEU A 160 16.93 14.62 -13.70
N GLY A 161 17.93 14.14 -12.95
CA GLY A 161 19.31 14.62 -13.09
C GLY A 161 19.90 14.36 -14.47
N MET A 162 19.61 13.20 -15.08
CA MET A 162 20.02 12.89 -16.46
C MET A 162 19.35 13.82 -17.47
N LEU A 163 18.04 14.06 -17.33
CA LEU A 163 17.28 14.99 -18.17
C LEU A 163 17.81 16.42 -18.03
N GLN A 164 18.18 16.84 -16.81
CA GLN A 164 18.78 18.16 -16.56
C GLN A 164 20.06 18.35 -17.35
N ASN A 165 20.95 17.35 -17.27
CA ASN A 165 22.23 17.40 -17.95
C ASN A 165 22.07 17.36 -19.48
N ARG A 166 21.20 16.49 -20.01
CA ARG A 166 21.00 16.34 -21.46
C ARG A 166 20.35 17.56 -22.09
N LEU A 167 19.36 18.14 -21.42
CA LEU A 167 18.58 19.27 -21.94
C LEU A 167 19.17 20.65 -21.55
N GLY A 168 20.29 20.67 -20.84
CA GLY A 168 20.96 21.90 -20.39
C GLY A 168 20.11 22.73 -19.43
N ILE A 169 19.35 22.08 -18.56
CA ILE A 169 18.38 22.72 -17.67
C ILE A 169 19.08 23.20 -16.39
N GLN A 170 19.02 24.51 -16.12
CA GLN A 170 19.58 25.12 -14.91
C GLN A 170 18.61 25.04 -13.73
N VAL A 171 18.94 24.20 -12.73
CA VAL A 171 18.07 23.94 -11.57
C VAL A 171 17.83 25.16 -10.69
N TYR A 172 18.84 26.02 -10.53
CA TYR A 172 18.73 27.24 -9.73
C TYR A 172 17.69 28.22 -10.33
N ALA A 173 17.71 28.44 -11.65
CA ALA A 173 16.72 29.25 -12.36
C ALA A 173 15.30 28.64 -12.32
N ILE A 174 15.19 27.34 -12.12
CA ILE A 174 13.90 26.67 -11.94
C ILE A 174 13.42 26.74 -10.48
N LEU A 175 14.26 26.97 -9.48
CA LEU A 175 13.79 27.00 -8.08
C LEU A 175 13.79 28.41 -7.48
N SER A 176 14.34 29.41 -8.17
CA SER A 176 14.32 30.80 -7.75
C SER A 176 12.93 31.44 -7.91
N ASP A 177 12.58 32.28 -6.92
CA ASP A 177 11.37 33.13 -6.90
C ASP A 177 11.55 34.45 -7.67
N SER A 178 12.79 34.80 -8.03
CA SER A 178 13.11 36.06 -8.72
C SER A 178 13.08 35.85 -10.23
N ASP A 179 12.07 36.43 -10.89
CA ASP A 179 11.96 36.54 -12.35
C ASP A 179 13.00 37.47 -12.98
N GLU A 180 13.88 38.10 -12.19
CA GLU A 180 14.69 39.25 -12.64
C GLU A 180 16.03 38.93 -13.32
N ASP A 181 16.54 37.70 -13.27
CA ASP A 181 17.83 37.38 -13.91
C ASP A 181 17.82 35.98 -14.53
N GLU A 182 17.03 35.80 -15.58
CA GLU A 182 17.27 34.69 -16.49
C GLU A 182 18.09 35.14 -17.69
N PRO A 183 19.36 34.73 -17.80
CA PRO A 183 20.02 34.78 -19.09
C PRO A 183 19.20 33.90 -20.05
N LEU A 184 18.71 34.49 -21.13
CA LEU A 184 18.20 33.79 -22.31
C LEU A 184 19.32 32.91 -22.86
N ILE A 185 19.50 31.71 -22.29
CA ILE A 185 20.39 30.71 -22.87
C ILE A 185 19.71 30.26 -24.16
N ASP A 186 20.19 30.78 -25.28
CA ASP A 186 19.91 30.28 -26.61
C ASP A 186 20.46 28.85 -26.73
N ASN A 187 19.72 27.90 -26.16
CA ASN A 187 20.00 26.49 -26.29
C ASN A 187 19.47 26.06 -27.67
N GLU A 188 20.31 25.44 -28.49
CA GLU A 188 19.89 24.81 -29.75
C GLU A 188 18.70 23.85 -29.57
N SER A 189 18.49 23.32 -28.35
CA SER A 189 17.35 22.48 -27.96
C SER A 189 15.99 23.20 -27.91
N ARG A 190 15.95 24.52 -28.17
CA ARG A 190 14.72 25.34 -28.27
C ARG A 190 14.12 25.39 -29.68
N LYS A 191 14.88 25.03 -30.73
CA LYS A 191 14.50 25.27 -32.13
C LYS A 191 13.25 24.50 -32.59
N ASP A 192 12.90 23.41 -31.90
CA ASP A 192 11.90 22.45 -32.36
C ASP A 192 10.50 22.63 -31.73
N ILE A 193 10.31 23.58 -30.82
CA ILE A 193 9.06 23.80 -30.05
C ILE A 193 8.68 25.27 -29.97
N SER A 194 7.37 25.55 -29.80
CA SER A 194 6.90 26.91 -29.56
C SER A 194 7.26 27.40 -28.15
N GLU A 195 7.29 28.72 -27.97
CA GLU A 195 7.56 29.35 -26.66
C GLU A 195 6.56 28.87 -25.59
N LEU A 196 5.27 28.81 -25.93
CA LEU A 196 4.22 28.29 -25.06
C LEU A 196 4.48 26.84 -24.63
N GLN A 197 4.86 25.96 -25.55
CA GLN A 197 5.15 24.55 -25.24
C GLN A 197 6.37 24.41 -24.34
N PHE A 198 7.35 25.30 -24.51
CA PHE A 198 8.54 25.31 -23.66
C PHE A 198 8.21 25.77 -22.23
N GLU A 199 7.37 26.80 -22.07
CA GLU A 199 6.89 27.27 -20.77
C GLU A 199 6.06 26.20 -20.04
N GLU A 200 5.17 25.51 -20.75
CA GLU A 200 4.40 24.39 -20.20
C GLU A 200 5.32 23.27 -19.69
N PHE A 201 6.28 22.83 -20.52
CA PHE A 201 7.28 21.84 -20.13
C PHE A 201 8.07 22.31 -18.90
N ARG A 202 8.46 23.59 -18.86
CA ARG A 202 9.21 24.16 -17.74
C ARG A 202 8.40 24.11 -16.45
N LYS A 203 7.12 24.50 -16.47
CA LYS A 203 6.22 24.43 -15.33
C LYS A 203 6.05 22.98 -14.85
N GLU A 204 5.81 22.03 -15.76
CA GLU A 204 5.70 20.61 -15.44
C GLU A 204 7.00 20.06 -14.82
N PHE A 205 8.15 20.38 -15.43
CA PHE A 205 9.47 19.97 -14.96
C PHE A 205 9.75 20.51 -13.54
N ARG A 206 9.38 21.77 -13.27
CA ARG A 206 9.51 22.40 -11.94
C ARG A 206 8.67 21.64 -10.90
N LEU A 207 7.40 21.41 -11.16
CA LEU A 207 6.49 20.71 -10.24
C LEU A 207 6.94 19.28 -9.94
N ILE A 208 7.33 18.52 -10.96
CA ILE A 208 7.76 17.13 -10.78
C ILE A 208 9.11 17.02 -10.06
N LEU A 209 10.00 17.98 -10.29
CA LEU A 209 11.28 18.07 -9.57
C LEU A 209 11.05 18.30 -8.08
N ILE A 210 10.16 19.23 -7.72
CA ILE A 210 9.79 19.49 -6.32
C ILE A 210 9.14 18.24 -5.71
N ARG A 211 8.15 17.65 -6.38
CA ARG A 211 7.48 16.41 -5.93
C ARG A 211 8.48 15.28 -5.70
N SER A 212 9.41 15.06 -6.63
CA SER A 212 10.46 14.03 -6.51
C SER A 212 11.38 14.29 -5.32
N ASN A 213 11.80 15.53 -5.10
CA ASN A 213 12.64 15.89 -3.95
C ASN A 213 11.91 15.69 -2.61
N LEU A 214 10.64 16.09 -2.51
CA LEU A 214 9.82 15.88 -1.32
C LEU A 214 9.62 14.39 -1.02
N LEU A 215 9.32 13.56 -2.02
CA LEU A 215 9.18 12.11 -1.85
C LEU A 215 10.48 11.40 -1.48
N ASN A 216 11.63 12.00 -1.81
CA ASN A 216 12.95 11.56 -1.32
C ASN A 216 13.28 12.07 0.10
N GLY A 217 12.37 12.79 0.76
CA GLY A 217 12.52 13.31 2.12
C GLY A 217 13.27 14.64 2.24
N LYS A 218 13.53 15.34 1.12
CA LYS A 218 14.19 16.66 1.15
C LYS A 218 13.18 17.75 1.53
N LYS A 219 13.08 18.02 2.84
CA LYS A 219 12.12 18.97 3.42
C LYS A 219 12.53 20.45 3.39
N ASN A 220 13.81 20.78 3.20
CA ASN A 220 14.32 22.16 3.27
C ASN A 220 14.51 22.80 1.88
N MET A 221 13.57 22.59 0.96
CA MET A 221 13.60 23.11 -0.41
C MET A 221 12.86 24.45 -0.49
N SER A 222 13.38 25.42 -1.25
CA SER A 222 12.60 26.60 -1.64
C SER A 222 11.52 26.18 -2.62
N ILE A 223 10.25 26.45 -2.28
CA ILE A 223 9.11 26.26 -3.17
C ILE A 223 8.59 27.66 -3.52
N PRO A 224 8.42 27.98 -4.81
CA PRO A 224 8.00 29.30 -5.23
C PRO A 224 6.75 29.82 -4.52
N LEU A 225 6.69 31.13 -4.26
CA LEU A 225 5.62 31.80 -3.53
C LEU A 225 4.30 31.98 -4.31
N GLU A 226 4.07 31.17 -5.34
CA GLU A 226 2.81 31.14 -6.07
C GLU A 226 1.67 30.53 -5.22
N ASP A 227 0.53 31.21 -5.16
CA ASP A 227 -0.70 30.74 -4.49
C ASP A 227 -1.63 29.97 -5.45
N THR A 228 -1.06 29.22 -6.40
CA THR A 228 -1.82 28.24 -7.19
C THR A 228 -2.04 26.96 -6.39
N SER A 229 -3.00 26.15 -6.82
CA SER A 229 -3.34 24.89 -6.16
C SER A 229 -2.14 23.92 -6.09
N GLU A 230 -1.35 23.85 -7.17
CA GLU A 230 -0.25 22.91 -7.33
C GLU A 230 0.89 23.20 -6.34
N TYR A 231 1.32 24.46 -6.25
CA TYR A 231 2.38 24.86 -5.31
C TYR A 231 1.90 24.84 -3.86
N SER A 232 0.65 25.23 -3.60
CA SER A 232 0.08 25.16 -2.25
C SER A 232 0.01 23.72 -1.73
N ILE A 233 -0.35 22.76 -2.59
CA ILE A 233 -0.32 21.33 -2.24
C ILE A 233 1.12 20.86 -1.97
N LEU A 234 2.10 21.28 -2.79
CA LEU A 234 3.51 20.93 -2.57
C LEU A 234 4.07 21.54 -1.28
N LYS A 235 3.74 22.80 -0.95
CA LYS A 235 4.08 23.44 0.34
C LYS A 235 3.40 22.72 1.51
N GLY A 236 2.13 22.37 1.37
CA GLY A 236 1.42 21.55 2.35
C GLY A 236 2.13 20.23 2.63
N HIS A 237 2.60 19.54 1.58
CA HIS A 237 3.39 18.32 1.70
C HIS A 237 4.76 18.57 2.37
N GLN A 238 5.44 19.68 2.04
CA GLN A 238 6.69 20.07 2.69
C GLN A 238 6.51 20.27 4.20
N TYR A 239 5.50 21.04 4.62
CA TYR A 239 5.18 21.25 6.03
C TYR A 239 4.79 19.95 6.73
N PHE A 240 4.03 19.08 6.06
CA PHE A 240 3.70 17.75 6.58
C PHE A 240 4.95 16.90 6.85
N LEU A 241 5.92 16.87 5.92
CA LEU A 241 7.22 16.20 6.13
C LEU A 241 8.07 16.88 7.22
N GLY A 242 7.85 18.18 7.43
CA GLY A 242 8.42 18.96 8.54
C GLY A 242 7.78 18.67 9.90
N ASN A 243 6.70 17.88 9.97
CA ASN A 243 5.81 17.71 11.12
C ASN A 243 5.06 19.00 11.55
N ASP A 244 4.99 20.01 10.70
CA ASP A 244 4.18 21.21 10.92
C ASP A 244 2.79 21.03 10.30
N TYR A 245 1.96 20.26 11.01
CA TYR A 245 0.62 19.90 10.56
C TYR A 245 -0.34 21.10 10.47
N GLN A 246 -0.11 22.15 11.27
CA GLN A 246 -0.95 23.35 11.27
C GLN A 246 -0.69 24.18 10.02
N MET A 247 0.58 24.41 9.68
CA MET A 247 0.92 25.11 8.44
C MET A 247 0.55 24.29 7.21
N ALA A 248 0.72 22.97 7.25
CA ALA A 248 0.25 22.09 6.18
C ALA A 248 -1.25 22.27 5.91
N ALA A 249 -2.08 22.26 6.95
CA ALA A 249 -3.53 22.45 6.81
C ALA A 249 -3.90 23.86 6.32
N LYS A 250 -3.16 24.88 6.78
CA LYS A 250 -3.35 26.27 6.35
C LYS A 250 -3.09 26.45 4.86
N GLU A 251 -2.00 25.89 4.33
CA GLU A 251 -1.69 25.96 2.90
C GLU A 251 -2.76 25.28 2.03
N LEU A 252 -3.30 24.14 2.47
CA LEU A 252 -4.37 23.45 1.73
C LEU A 252 -5.73 24.15 1.80
N SER A 253 -5.91 25.09 2.74
CA SER A 253 -7.16 25.84 2.94
C SER A 253 -7.15 27.23 2.32
N LYS A 254 -6.07 27.59 1.60
CA LYS A 254 -5.97 28.87 0.90
C LYS A 254 -6.97 28.96 -0.25
N GLN A 255 -7.32 30.19 -0.62
CA GLN A 255 -7.99 30.46 -1.88
C GLN A 255 -6.94 30.48 -2.99
N PHE A 256 -7.09 29.61 -3.98
CA PHE A 256 -6.14 29.50 -5.09
C PHE A 256 -6.45 30.51 -6.18
N THR A 257 -5.40 31.00 -6.85
CA THR A 257 -5.50 32.01 -7.90
C THR A 257 -5.86 31.42 -9.27
N ASN A 258 -5.59 30.13 -9.49
CA ASN A 258 -5.86 29.45 -10.75
C ASN A 258 -7.25 28.80 -10.80
N ASP A 259 -7.70 28.52 -12.02
CA ASP A 259 -8.92 27.76 -12.26
C ASP A 259 -8.85 26.38 -11.60
N PRO A 260 -9.96 25.91 -10.98
CA PRO A 260 -9.96 24.66 -10.26
C PRO A 260 -9.76 23.46 -11.19
N VAL A 261 -8.92 22.52 -10.75
CA VAL A 261 -8.68 21.26 -11.47
C VAL A 261 -9.92 20.36 -11.32
N CYS A 262 -10.55 20.03 -12.45
CA CYS A 262 -11.72 19.16 -12.52
C CYS A 262 -11.55 18.00 -13.53
N VAL A 263 -12.30 16.92 -13.31
CA VAL A 263 -12.20 15.67 -14.08
C VAL A 263 -12.45 15.91 -15.57
N SER A 264 -13.44 16.73 -15.93
CA SER A 264 -13.81 16.99 -17.32
C SER A 264 -12.68 17.61 -18.17
N LYS A 265 -11.76 18.36 -17.54
CA LYS A 265 -10.65 19.04 -18.22
C LYS A 265 -9.31 18.33 -18.02
N HIS A 266 -9.06 17.77 -16.84
CA HIS A 266 -7.73 17.30 -16.45
C HIS A 266 -7.69 15.82 -16.04
N GLY A 267 -8.85 15.16 -15.90
CA GLY A 267 -8.93 13.78 -15.41
C GLY A 267 -8.71 13.63 -13.91
N GLU A 268 -8.66 14.73 -13.15
CA GLU A 268 -8.48 14.75 -11.69
C GLU A 268 -9.40 15.79 -11.03
N ASP A 269 -9.77 15.57 -9.77
CA ASP A 269 -10.58 16.50 -8.99
C ASP A 269 -9.80 17.10 -7.83
N GLN A 270 -9.67 18.43 -7.82
CA GLN A 270 -8.93 19.17 -6.81
C GLN A 270 -9.50 18.98 -5.41
N ASN A 271 -10.82 19.03 -5.26
CA ASN A 271 -11.48 18.94 -3.95
C ASN A 271 -11.28 17.57 -3.30
N THR A 272 -11.30 16.51 -4.10
CA THR A 272 -11.00 15.13 -3.70
C THR A 272 -9.60 15.03 -3.12
N ILE A 273 -8.60 15.59 -3.80
CA ILE A 273 -7.20 15.58 -3.35
C ILE A 273 -7.02 16.37 -2.05
N LEU A 274 -7.58 17.58 -1.98
CA LEU A 274 -7.47 18.44 -0.80
C LEU A 274 -8.14 17.81 0.43
N ALA A 275 -9.36 17.27 0.29
CA ALA A 275 -10.06 16.61 1.38
C ALA A 275 -9.30 15.35 1.86
N ASN A 276 -8.76 14.54 0.95
CA ASN A 276 -7.96 13.37 1.32
C ASN A 276 -6.68 13.80 2.07
N ASN A 277 -5.97 14.82 1.59
CA ASN A 277 -4.75 15.32 2.23
C ASN A 277 -5.03 15.91 3.62
N MET A 278 -6.14 16.64 3.79
CA MET A 278 -6.62 17.09 5.11
C MET A 278 -6.89 15.91 6.05
N GLY A 279 -7.50 14.85 5.54
CA GLY A 279 -7.68 13.60 6.28
C GLY A 279 -6.35 12.99 6.75
N VAL A 280 -5.34 12.96 5.89
CA VAL A 280 -3.99 12.47 6.22
C VAL A 280 -3.32 13.33 7.30
N ILE A 281 -3.44 14.66 7.21
CA ILE A 281 -2.92 15.58 8.26
C ILE A 281 -3.56 15.27 9.62
N HIS A 282 -4.89 15.19 9.68
CA HIS A 282 -5.60 14.88 10.92
C HIS A 282 -5.32 13.47 11.44
N PHE A 283 -5.08 12.51 10.53
CA PHE A 283 -4.67 11.16 10.91
C PHE A 283 -3.31 11.17 11.61
N SER A 284 -2.33 11.91 11.09
CA SER A 284 -0.98 12.05 11.69
C SER A 284 -1.01 12.69 13.07
N VAL A 285 -1.95 13.61 13.32
CA VAL A 285 -2.18 14.22 14.65
C VAL A 285 -3.03 13.32 15.57
N LYS A 286 -3.36 12.10 15.15
CA LYS A 286 -4.18 11.11 15.89
C LYS A 286 -5.63 11.56 16.12
N HIS A 287 -6.13 12.52 15.34
CA HIS A 287 -7.54 12.94 15.31
C HIS A 287 -8.35 12.04 14.37
N TYR A 288 -8.39 10.73 14.66
CA TYR A 288 -8.93 9.72 13.75
C TYR A 288 -10.39 9.95 13.35
N ALA A 289 -11.23 10.48 14.24
CA ALA A 289 -12.63 10.79 13.93
C ALA A 289 -12.75 11.90 12.88
N LEU A 290 -11.92 12.94 12.99
CA LEU A 290 -11.89 14.04 12.03
C LEU A 290 -11.28 13.59 10.70
N ALA A 291 -10.20 12.80 10.75
CA ALA A 291 -9.60 12.18 9.58
C ALA A 291 -10.63 11.34 8.80
N ALA A 292 -11.40 10.50 9.50
CA ALA A 292 -12.44 9.68 8.90
C ALA A 292 -13.52 10.53 8.19
N ARG A 293 -13.92 11.67 8.75
CA ARG A 293 -14.87 12.60 8.10
C ARG A 293 -14.29 13.23 6.84
N PHE A 294 -13.03 13.65 6.85
CA PHE A 294 -12.36 14.18 5.66
C PHE A 294 -12.22 13.12 4.56
N PHE A 295 -11.91 11.87 4.90
CA PHE A 295 -11.89 10.78 3.91
C PHE A 295 -13.29 10.49 3.34
N GLN A 296 -14.34 10.53 4.16
CA GLN A 296 -15.73 10.42 3.66
C GLN A 296 -16.08 11.57 2.71
N GLN A 297 -15.68 12.79 3.05
CA GLN A 297 -15.87 13.95 2.18
C GLN A 297 -15.11 13.78 0.85
N ALA A 298 -13.87 13.29 0.89
CA ALA A 298 -13.09 12.99 -0.32
C ALA A 298 -13.77 11.93 -1.20
N LEU A 299 -14.36 10.88 -0.61
CA LEU A 299 -15.14 9.88 -1.36
C LEU A 299 -16.40 10.46 -2.01
N LEU A 300 -17.05 11.43 -1.36
CA LEU A 300 -18.22 12.11 -1.93
C LEU A 300 -17.81 12.96 -3.13
N PHE A 301 -16.71 13.71 -3.03
CA PHE A 301 -16.18 14.50 -4.14
C PHE A 301 -15.73 13.61 -5.32
N ASP A 302 -15.03 12.51 -5.05
CA ASP A 302 -14.60 11.55 -6.08
C ASP A 302 -15.82 10.96 -6.81
N LYS A 303 -16.85 10.60 -6.04
CA LYS A 303 -18.10 10.07 -6.58
C LYS A 303 -18.81 11.10 -7.46
N SER A 304 -19.02 12.33 -6.98
CA SER A 304 -19.68 13.37 -7.80
C SER A 304 -18.91 13.68 -9.08
N ALA A 305 -17.59 13.86 -8.98
CA ALA A 305 -16.77 14.24 -10.12
C ALA A 305 -16.71 13.15 -11.21
N THR A 306 -16.79 11.87 -10.80
CA THR A 306 -16.77 10.73 -11.73
C THR A 306 -18.17 10.36 -12.24
N GLU A 307 -19.22 10.50 -11.42
CA GLU A 307 -20.60 10.24 -11.82
C GLU A 307 -21.13 11.26 -12.84
N ASP A 308 -20.82 12.54 -12.65
CA ASP A 308 -21.15 13.62 -13.59
C ASP A 308 -20.50 13.41 -14.96
N SER A 309 -19.37 12.69 -15.01
CA SER A 309 -18.67 12.30 -16.24
C SER A 309 -19.17 10.97 -16.85
N SER A 310 -20.00 10.21 -16.13
CA SER A 310 -20.41 8.83 -16.47
C SER A 310 -21.86 8.67 -16.95
N THR A 311 -22.66 9.74 -16.90
CA THR A 311 -24.05 9.74 -17.38
C THR A 311 -24.15 9.59 -18.90
N GLU A 312 -23.04 9.73 -19.62
CA GLU A 312 -22.85 9.22 -20.97
C GLU A 312 -22.06 7.91 -20.89
N LYS A 313 -22.63 6.82 -21.43
CA LYS A 313 -22.01 5.48 -21.48
C LYS A 313 -20.51 5.58 -21.84
N VAL A 314 -19.72 4.67 -21.26
CA VAL A 314 -18.25 4.50 -21.35
C VAL A 314 -17.57 4.82 -22.70
N GLU A 315 -18.30 4.84 -23.82
CA GLU A 315 -17.83 5.27 -25.14
C GLU A 315 -17.80 6.81 -25.36
N GLY A 316 -18.14 7.62 -24.35
CA GLY A 316 -18.30 9.08 -24.50
C GLY A 316 -17.23 9.97 -23.86
N SER A 317 -16.46 9.50 -22.87
CA SER A 317 -15.50 10.36 -22.15
C SER A 317 -14.10 10.31 -22.76
N PRO A 318 -13.34 11.42 -22.76
CA PRO A 318 -11.94 11.43 -23.19
C PRO A 318 -11.06 10.47 -22.37
N LEU A 319 -10.01 9.91 -22.99
CA LEU A 319 -9.10 8.96 -22.34
C LEU A 319 -8.58 9.43 -20.97
N TYR A 320 -8.30 10.74 -20.80
CA TYR A 320 -7.78 11.26 -19.54
C TYR A 320 -8.77 11.17 -18.38
N CYS A 321 -10.08 11.06 -18.64
CA CYS A 321 -11.09 10.80 -17.63
C CYS A 321 -11.16 9.32 -17.23
N VAL A 322 -10.62 8.41 -18.05
CA VAL A 322 -10.59 6.98 -17.76
C VAL A 322 -9.68 6.74 -16.58
N GLY A 323 -10.24 6.10 -15.54
CA GLY A 323 -9.51 5.88 -14.29
C GLY A 323 -9.28 7.17 -13.48
N ALA A 324 -10.05 8.24 -13.67
CA ALA A 324 -9.91 9.45 -12.86
C ALA A 324 -10.05 9.19 -11.34
N THR A 325 -10.87 8.19 -10.97
CA THR A 325 -11.13 7.85 -9.56
C THR A 325 -9.86 7.57 -8.75
N LYS A 326 -9.83 8.11 -7.53
CA LYS A 326 -8.83 7.87 -6.47
C LYS A 326 -9.41 7.05 -5.31
N ARG A 327 -10.55 6.40 -5.54
CA ARG A 327 -11.31 5.65 -4.53
C ARG A 327 -10.48 4.60 -3.79
N PRO A 328 -9.62 3.76 -4.42
CA PRO A 328 -8.83 2.77 -3.69
C PRO A 328 -7.87 3.40 -2.68
N GLU A 329 -7.20 4.50 -3.03
CA GLU A 329 -6.28 5.22 -2.16
C GLU A 329 -7.01 5.86 -0.96
N ILE A 330 -8.18 6.47 -1.21
CA ILE A 330 -8.99 7.10 -0.16
C ILE A 330 -9.59 6.04 0.78
N LEU A 331 -10.10 4.91 0.24
CA LEU A 331 -10.64 3.82 1.04
C LEU A 331 -9.57 3.15 1.92
N TYR A 332 -8.32 3.06 1.44
CA TYR A 332 -7.22 2.58 2.25
C TYR A 332 -7.01 3.48 3.48
N ASN A 333 -6.95 4.80 3.27
CA ASN A 333 -6.79 5.77 4.36
C ASN A 333 -8.00 5.76 5.31
N HIS A 334 -9.22 5.68 4.76
CA HIS A 334 -10.46 5.61 5.54
C HIS A 334 -10.52 4.35 6.40
N GLY A 335 -10.20 3.19 5.81
CA GLY A 335 -10.16 1.90 6.51
C GLY A 335 -9.18 1.89 7.68
N LEU A 336 -8.00 2.50 7.50
CA LEU A 336 -7.04 2.70 8.60
C LEU A 336 -7.63 3.58 9.72
N ALA A 337 -8.26 4.71 9.38
CA ALA A 337 -8.89 5.58 10.37
C ALA A 337 -10.00 4.87 11.15
N LEU A 338 -10.83 4.08 10.47
CA LEU A 338 -11.90 3.28 11.08
C LEU A 338 -11.35 2.19 12.01
N LEU A 339 -10.24 1.54 11.64
CA LEU A 339 -9.57 0.56 12.49
C LEU A 339 -9.07 1.20 13.80
N HIS A 340 -8.48 2.40 13.72
CA HIS A 340 -8.09 3.16 14.91
C HIS A 340 -9.28 3.65 15.76
N LEU A 341 -10.45 3.80 15.16
CA LEU A 341 -11.71 4.12 15.84
C LEU A 341 -12.42 2.89 16.44
N GLN A 342 -11.80 1.70 16.41
CA GLN A 342 -12.41 0.44 16.88
C GLN A 342 -13.69 0.06 16.12
N ARG A 343 -13.78 0.40 14.82
CA ARG A 343 -14.88 0.05 13.91
C ARG A 343 -14.41 -0.98 12.87
N PRO A 344 -14.08 -2.22 13.28
CA PRO A 344 -13.37 -3.17 12.42
C PRO A 344 -14.21 -3.68 11.24
N LYS A 345 -15.54 -3.79 11.37
CA LYS A 345 -16.41 -4.26 10.28
C LYS A 345 -16.42 -3.30 9.09
N GLU A 346 -16.60 -2.01 9.37
CA GLU A 346 -16.55 -0.97 8.34
C GLU A 346 -15.15 -0.79 7.75
N ALA A 347 -14.11 -0.91 8.59
CA ALA A 347 -12.72 -0.91 8.13
C ALA A 347 -12.46 -2.07 7.15
N PHE A 348 -12.96 -3.26 7.48
CA PHE A 348 -12.84 -4.45 6.64
C PHE A 348 -13.49 -4.25 5.27
N GLU A 349 -14.72 -3.74 5.22
CA GLU A 349 -15.43 -3.46 3.96
C GLU A 349 -14.64 -2.49 3.07
N CYS A 350 -14.08 -1.43 3.66
CA CYS A 350 -13.24 -0.48 2.93
C CYS A 350 -11.99 -1.16 2.36
N LEU A 351 -11.24 -1.86 3.21
CA LEU A 351 -9.96 -2.49 2.84
C LEU A 351 -10.12 -3.67 1.88
N LEU A 352 -11.27 -4.36 1.91
CA LEU A 352 -11.58 -5.45 1.00
C LEU A 352 -11.67 -4.96 -0.45
N ILE A 353 -12.26 -3.77 -0.68
CA ILE A 353 -12.31 -3.15 -2.01
C ILE A 353 -10.89 -2.83 -2.51
N VAL A 354 -10.02 -2.39 -1.60
CA VAL A 354 -8.63 -1.98 -1.90
C VAL A 354 -7.77 -3.16 -2.38
N LEU A 355 -8.08 -4.39 -1.94
CA LEU A 355 -7.37 -5.59 -2.37
C LEU A 355 -7.39 -5.80 -3.89
N ASN A 356 -8.45 -5.37 -4.58
CA ASN A 356 -8.54 -5.50 -6.04
C ASN A 356 -7.41 -4.75 -6.75
N SER A 357 -6.93 -3.64 -6.17
CA SER A 357 -5.84 -2.82 -6.72
C SER A 357 -4.47 -3.17 -6.14
N TYR A 358 -4.40 -3.54 -4.85
CA TYR A 358 -3.13 -3.68 -4.13
C TYR A 358 -2.96 -5.04 -3.41
N HIS A 359 -3.41 -6.14 -4.04
CA HIS A 359 -3.28 -7.50 -3.51
C HIS A 359 -1.84 -7.94 -3.20
N ASN A 360 -0.81 -7.33 -3.80
CA ASN A 360 0.60 -7.63 -3.51
C ASN A 360 1.16 -6.88 -2.28
N ASN A 361 0.33 -6.12 -1.55
CA ASN A 361 0.78 -5.37 -0.38
C ASN A 361 0.63 -6.22 0.91
N PRO A 362 1.72 -6.70 1.55
CA PRO A 362 1.63 -7.49 2.77
C PRO A 362 1.05 -6.71 3.97
N ARG A 363 1.16 -5.37 3.98
CA ARG A 363 0.55 -4.54 5.04
C ARG A 363 -0.97 -4.58 4.98
N LEU A 364 -1.53 -4.56 3.77
CA LEU A 364 -2.98 -4.57 3.56
C LEU A 364 -3.60 -5.88 4.09
N TRP A 365 -2.94 -7.01 3.81
CA TRP A 365 -3.34 -8.31 4.36
C TRP A 365 -3.32 -8.34 5.89
N LEU A 366 -2.28 -7.76 6.52
CA LEU A 366 -2.25 -7.63 7.98
C LEU A 366 -3.42 -6.78 8.48
N ARG A 367 -3.75 -5.64 7.84
CA ARG A 367 -4.87 -4.78 8.27
C ARG A 367 -6.23 -5.50 8.21
N LEU A 368 -6.46 -6.34 7.20
CA LEU A 368 -7.67 -7.17 7.14
C LEU A 368 -7.71 -8.21 8.26
N ALA A 369 -6.57 -8.85 8.55
CA ALA A 369 -6.47 -9.78 9.66
C ALA A 369 -6.70 -9.10 11.01
N GLU A 370 -6.19 -7.89 11.21
CA GLU A 370 -6.44 -7.08 12.41
C GLU A 370 -7.92 -6.76 12.59
N CYS A 371 -8.65 -6.48 11.50
CA CYS A 371 -10.10 -6.30 11.56
C CYS A 371 -10.80 -7.57 12.10
N CYS A 372 -10.42 -8.74 11.57
CA CYS A 372 -10.99 -10.03 12.01
C CYS A 372 -10.67 -10.33 13.47
N ILE A 373 -9.41 -10.15 13.88
CA ILE A 373 -8.96 -10.31 15.27
C ILE A 373 -9.73 -9.37 16.21
N MET A 374 -9.94 -8.12 15.79
CA MET A 374 -10.64 -7.12 16.59
C MET A 374 -12.13 -7.45 16.76
N VAL A 375 -12.81 -7.92 15.72
CA VAL A 375 -14.21 -8.40 15.81
C VAL A 375 -14.31 -9.57 16.80
N HIS A 376 -13.47 -10.59 16.63
CA HIS A 376 -13.44 -11.74 17.54
C HIS A 376 -13.20 -11.35 18.99
N ARG A 377 -12.30 -10.39 19.22
CA ARG A 377 -12.04 -9.84 20.55
C ARG A 377 -13.26 -9.13 21.13
N GLN A 378 -13.93 -8.27 20.34
CA GLN A 378 -15.13 -7.56 20.78
C GLN A 378 -16.25 -8.55 21.17
N GLU A 379 -16.42 -9.62 20.39
CA GLU A 379 -17.39 -10.68 20.69
C GLU A 379 -17.04 -11.46 21.96
N LYS A 380 -15.76 -11.78 22.18
CA LYS A 380 -15.28 -12.42 23.42
C LYS A 380 -15.45 -11.52 24.65
N GLN A 381 -15.27 -10.20 24.52
CA GLN A 381 -15.44 -9.26 25.64
C GLN A 381 -16.89 -9.15 26.11
N SER A 382 -17.86 -9.38 25.23
CA SER A 382 -19.28 -9.42 25.57
C SER A 382 -19.69 -10.68 26.35
N GLN A 383 -18.84 -11.72 26.41
CA GLN A 383 -19.12 -12.95 27.14
C GLN A 383 -18.78 -12.82 28.65
N SER A 384 -19.63 -13.39 29.50
CA SER A 384 -19.43 -13.38 30.95
C SER A 384 -18.16 -14.13 31.36
N LYS A 385 -17.33 -13.50 32.20
CA LYS A 385 -16.09 -14.07 32.77
C LYS A 385 -16.32 -14.86 34.07
N ASN A 386 -17.58 -15.11 34.44
CA ASN A 386 -17.90 -15.85 35.66
C ASN A 386 -17.42 -17.30 35.59
N ILE A 387 -17.23 -17.94 36.75
CA ILE A 387 -16.83 -19.35 36.82
C ILE A 387 -17.92 -20.26 36.23
N SER A 388 -19.20 -19.92 36.44
CA SER A 388 -20.35 -20.66 35.92
C SER A 388 -21.09 -19.89 34.82
N HIS A 389 -21.47 -20.62 33.77
CA HIS A 389 -22.30 -20.14 32.66
C HIS A 389 -23.77 -20.05 33.08
N GLY A 390 -24.19 -20.90 34.01
CA GLY A 390 -25.55 -21.01 34.49
C GLY A 390 -25.70 -22.16 35.49
N ALA A 391 -26.94 -22.38 35.94
CA ALA A 391 -27.29 -23.49 36.81
C ALA A 391 -28.52 -24.21 36.28
N VAL A 392 -28.56 -25.53 36.47
CA VAL A 392 -29.70 -26.39 36.11
C VAL A 392 -30.24 -27.03 37.38
N GLY A 393 -31.56 -27.06 37.52
CA GLY A 393 -32.24 -27.62 38.69
C GLY A 393 -32.34 -26.64 39.87
N SER A 394 -32.93 -27.11 40.98
CA SER A 394 -33.23 -26.31 42.17
C SER A 394 -32.91 -27.06 43.46
N GLY A 395 -32.73 -26.32 44.56
CA GLY A 395 -32.43 -26.87 45.89
C GLY A 395 -31.19 -27.75 45.90
N VAL A 396 -31.32 -28.93 46.52
CA VAL A 396 -30.23 -29.92 46.65
C VAL A 396 -29.82 -30.58 45.32
N HIS A 397 -30.62 -30.43 44.26
CA HIS A 397 -30.35 -30.99 42.93
C HIS A 397 -29.79 -29.95 41.94
N ARG A 398 -29.52 -28.72 42.40
CA ARG A 398 -28.93 -27.68 41.55
C ARG A 398 -27.51 -28.07 41.15
N LYS A 399 -27.26 -28.08 39.84
CA LYS A 399 -25.95 -28.32 39.22
C LYS A 399 -25.48 -27.04 38.57
N TYR A 400 -24.24 -26.63 38.85
CA TYR A 400 -23.62 -25.49 38.18
C TYR A 400 -22.96 -25.95 36.88
N ILE A 401 -23.27 -25.27 35.78
CA ILE A 401 -22.57 -25.44 34.51
C ILE A 401 -21.34 -24.54 34.58
N LEU A 402 -20.16 -25.14 34.73
CA LEU A 402 -18.90 -24.40 34.61
C LEU A 402 -18.76 -23.90 33.17
N ASN A 403 -18.22 -22.70 33.00
CA ASN A 403 -17.85 -22.25 31.66
C ASN A 403 -16.84 -23.26 31.08
N PRO A 404 -17.17 -23.99 30.00
CA PRO A 404 -16.20 -24.90 29.41
C PRO A 404 -15.03 -24.09 28.88
N THR A 405 -13.85 -24.69 28.93
CA THR A 405 -12.66 -24.32 28.12
C THR A 405 -13.07 -24.07 26.66
N PRO A 406 -12.30 -23.27 25.90
CA PRO A 406 -12.76 -22.66 24.66
C PRO A 406 -13.43 -23.70 23.77
N LYS A 407 -14.66 -23.38 23.32
CA LYS A 407 -15.37 -24.19 22.33
C LYS A 407 -14.34 -24.58 21.27
N THR A 408 -14.16 -25.88 21.02
CA THR A 408 -13.56 -26.30 19.76
C THR A 408 -14.26 -25.49 18.67
N PRO A 409 -13.53 -24.76 17.81
CA PRO A 409 -14.16 -24.01 16.74
C PRO A 409 -14.87 -25.04 15.86
N VAL A 410 -16.17 -25.19 16.09
CA VAL A 410 -17.03 -25.93 15.18
C VAL A 410 -17.12 -25.00 13.99
N VAL A 411 -16.42 -25.37 12.92
CA VAL A 411 -16.59 -24.75 11.61
C VAL A 411 -18.07 -24.93 11.29
N ASP A 412 -18.83 -23.84 11.36
CA ASP A 412 -20.23 -23.85 10.95
C ASP A 412 -20.21 -24.23 9.47
N GLY A 413 -20.62 -25.46 9.17
CA GLY A 413 -20.30 -26.18 7.93
C GLY A 413 -20.90 -25.60 6.63
N ASP A 414 -21.53 -24.43 6.70
CA ASP A 414 -22.28 -23.81 5.62
C ASP A 414 -21.61 -22.57 5.00
N GLN A 415 -20.52 -22.05 5.58
CA GLN A 415 -19.82 -20.89 5.02
C GLN A 415 -18.50 -21.31 4.37
N SER A 416 -18.43 -21.15 3.04
CA SER A 416 -17.18 -21.30 2.31
C SER A 416 -16.14 -20.33 2.87
N LEU A 417 -15.00 -20.88 3.33
CA LEU A 417 -13.86 -20.11 3.85
C LEU A 417 -13.32 -19.07 2.85
N ALA A 418 -13.67 -19.20 1.56
CA ALA A 418 -13.27 -18.27 0.51
C ALA A 418 -14.13 -17.00 0.45
N ILE A 419 -15.28 -16.96 1.12
CA ILE A 419 -16.14 -15.77 1.15
C ILE A 419 -15.55 -14.77 2.14
N PRO A 420 -15.25 -13.53 1.71
CA PRO A 420 -14.74 -12.51 2.62
C PRO A 420 -15.73 -12.21 3.74
N ALA A 421 -15.31 -12.50 4.97
CA ALA A 421 -16.08 -12.23 6.18
C ALA A 421 -15.13 -11.81 7.30
N THR A 422 -15.62 -11.09 8.30
CA THR A 422 -14.83 -10.69 9.48
C THR A 422 -14.73 -11.84 10.49
N THR A 423 -14.27 -13.00 10.04
CA THR A 423 -14.09 -14.22 10.85
C THR A 423 -12.61 -14.50 11.08
N LEU A 424 -12.27 -15.27 12.11
CA LEU A 424 -10.88 -15.61 12.38
C LEU A 424 -10.26 -16.46 11.28
N GLU A 425 -11.04 -17.33 10.65
CA GLU A 425 -10.61 -18.19 9.56
C GLU A 425 -10.22 -17.36 8.34
N PHE A 426 -11.00 -16.33 7.99
CA PHE A 426 -10.62 -15.39 6.95
C PHE A 426 -9.38 -14.58 7.35
N GLY A 427 -9.28 -14.20 8.63
CA GLY A 427 -8.06 -13.60 9.19
C GLY A 427 -6.82 -14.49 9.01
N ALA A 428 -6.94 -15.81 9.19
CA ALA A 428 -5.87 -16.77 8.96
C ALA A 428 -5.46 -16.82 7.48
N LEU A 429 -6.43 -16.80 6.55
CA LEU A 429 -6.14 -16.71 5.11
C LEU A 429 -5.38 -15.43 4.75
N CYS A 430 -5.77 -14.30 5.33
CA CYS A 430 -5.08 -13.02 5.13
C CYS A 430 -3.64 -13.09 5.64
N LEU A 431 -3.42 -13.64 6.83
CA LEU A 431 -2.08 -13.79 7.42
C LEU A 431 -1.21 -14.77 6.64
N ARG A 432 -1.78 -15.85 6.12
CA ARG A 432 -1.10 -16.76 5.20
C ARG A 432 -0.60 -16.01 3.96
N ASN A 433 -1.45 -15.22 3.31
CA ASN A 433 -1.06 -14.42 2.16
C ASN A 433 0.05 -13.41 2.51
N ALA A 434 -0.06 -12.76 3.68
CA ALA A 434 0.98 -11.85 4.17
C ALA A 434 2.33 -12.54 4.36
N VAL A 435 2.35 -13.72 4.99
CA VAL A 435 3.57 -14.54 5.17
C VAL A 435 4.16 -14.94 3.82
N THR A 436 3.35 -15.44 2.89
CA THR A 436 3.83 -15.82 1.55
C THR A 436 4.46 -14.65 0.80
N LEU A 437 3.86 -13.46 0.86
CA LEU A 437 4.44 -12.25 0.25
C LEU A 437 5.74 -11.83 0.93
N LEU A 438 5.83 -11.91 2.27
CA LEU A 438 7.06 -11.63 3.00
C LEU A 438 8.17 -12.62 2.60
N GLU A 439 7.89 -13.93 2.60
CA GLU A 439 8.85 -14.96 2.18
C GLU A 439 9.30 -14.79 0.73
N PHE A 440 8.41 -14.37 -0.16
CA PHE A 440 8.74 -14.08 -1.55
C PHE A 440 9.69 -12.88 -1.69
N HIS A 441 9.48 -11.83 -0.89
CA HIS A 441 10.24 -10.58 -1.00
C HIS A 441 11.54 -10.57 -0.20
N GLU A 442 11.66 -11.39 0.85
CA GLU A 442 12.81 -11.40 1.77
C GLU A 442 14.17 -11.67 1.08
N PRO A 443 14.33 -12.67 0.19
CA PRO A 443 15.62 -12.96 -0.43
C PRO A 443 16.13 -11.80 -1.31
N GLU A 444 15.22 -11.18 -2.06
CA GLU A 444 15.56 -10.04 -2.92
C GLU A 444 15.88 -8.80 -2.09
N LEU A 445 15.15 -8.55 -1.01
CA LEU A 445 15.42 -7.45 -0.08
C LEU A 445 16.80 -7.58 0.58
N ILE A 446 17.21 -8.80 0.99
CA ILE A 446 18.54 -9.08 1.54
C ILE A 446 19.62 -8.79 0.50
N ARG A 447 19.51 -9.37 -0.70
CA ARG A 447 20.44 -9.12 -1.81
C ARG A 447 20.58 -7.64 -2.13
N GLN A 448 19.49 -6.90 -2.06
CA GLN A 448 19.47 -5.47 -2.34
C GLN A 448 20.14 -4.65 -1.24
N THR A 449 19.97 -5.03 0.02
CA THR A 449 20.65 -4.40 1.16
C THR A 449 22.17 -4.65 1.13
N GLU A 450 22.62 -5.83 0.72
CA GLU A 450 24.06 -6.14 0.57
C GLU A 450 24.74 -5.36 -0.57
N ASN A 451 23.98 -4.95 -1.59
CA ASN A 451 24.50 -4.21 -2.75
C ASN A 451 24.39 -2.68 -2.63
N SER A 452 24.00 -2.14 -1.47
CA SER A 452 23.72 -0.70 -1.29
C SER A 452 24.90 0.22 -1.60
N ASP A 453 26.12 -0.28 -1.48
CA ASP A 453 27.34 0.52 -1.51
C ASP A 453 27.98 0.63 -2.91
N ARG A 454 27.38 -0.02 -3.92
CA ARG A 454 27.91 0.00 -5.29
C ARG A 454 27.26 1.11 -6.12
N THR A 455 28.04 1.70 -7.03
CA THR A 455 27.50 2.59 -8.06
C THR A 455 26.71 1.76 -9.08
N VAL A 456 25.38 1.74 -8.92
CA VAL A 456 24.47 1.01 -9.79
C VAL A 456 23.88 1.96 -10.85
N ALA A 457 23.61 1.44 -12.05
CA ALA A 457 22.87 2.15 -13.10
C ALA A 457 21.54 2.73 -12.59
N TRP A 458 21.05 3.81 -13.21
CA TRP A 458 19.91 4.59 -12.70
C TRP A 458 18.61 3.78 -12.62
N ASP A 459 18.41 2.83 -13.54
CA ASP A 459 17.25 1.95 -13.67
C ASP A 459 17.23 0.81 -12.64
N LYS A 460 18.42 0.49 -12.09
CA LYS A 460 18.65 -0.61 -11.14
C LYS A 460 18.76 -0.14 -9.68
N VAL A 461 18.36 1.11 -9.39
CA VAL A 461 18.36 1.64 -8.02
C VAL A 461 17.37 0.89 -7.13
N TYR A 462 17.83 0.61 -5.92
CA TYR A 462 17.08 -0.10 -4.90
C TYR A 462 16.23 0.83 -4.02
N GLU A 463 14.95 0.48 -3.90
CA GLU A 463 13.94 1.27 -3.19
C GLU A 463 13.20 0.50 -2.08
N GLY A 464 13.42 -0.81 -1.94
CA GLY A 464 12.70 -1.66 -0.97
C GLY A 464 11.62 -2.50 -1.64
N VAL A 465 10.76 -3.11 -0.83
CA VAL A 465 9.61 -3.88 -1.29
C VAL A 465 8.46 -2.92 -1.64
N PRO A 466 7.93 -2.94 -2.87
CA PRO A 466 6.79 -2.10 -3.25
C PRO A 466 5.56 -2.39 -2.37
N CYS A 467 4.93 -1.34 -1.83
CA CYS A 467 3.81 -1.48 -0.88
C CYS A 467 2.71 -0.43 -1.12
N ASN A 468 2.29 -0.26 -2.38
CA ASN A 468 1.26 0.70 -2.78
C ASN A 468 -0.04 0.54 -1.96
N PRO A 469 -0.71 1.64 -1.57
CA PRO A 469 -0.41 3.02 -1.94
C PRO A 469 0.69 3.68 -1.05
N SER A 470 1.22 2.97 -0.05
CA SER A 470 2.24 3.48 0.86
C SER A 470 3.65 3.39 0.28
N LEU A 471 4.58 4.15 0.86
CA LEU A 471 6.00 4.12 0.50
C LEU A 471 6.60 2.70 0.58
N PRO A 472 7.61 2.40 -0.24
CA PRO A 472 8.28 1.10 -0.23
C PRO A 472 8.83 0.74 1.15
N MET A 473 8.82 -0.55 1.44
CA MET A 473 9.26 -1.06 2.73
C MET A 473 10.76 -1.37 2.70
N LYS A 474 11.52 -0.68 3.56
CA LYS A 474 12.94 -0.98 3.84
C LYS A 474 13.07 -2.14 4.84
N MET A 475 14.27 -2.70 4.96
CA MET A 475 14.59 -3.83 5.84
C MET A 475 14.09 -3.66 7.29
N ALA A 476 14.33 -2.50 7.93
CA ALA A 476 13.88 -2.28 9.30
C ALA A 476 12.34 -2.35 9.45
N SER A 477 11.61 -1.71 8.55
CA SER A 477 10.14 -1.76 8.53
C SER A 477 9.61 -3.14 8.11
N PHE A 478 10.34 -3.84 7.23
CA PHE A 478 10.04 -5.20 6.81
C PHE A 478 10.09 -6.16 7.99
N ASN A 479 11.17 -6.11 8.79
CA ASN A 479 11.31 -6.94 9.98
C ASN A 479 10.22 -6.65 11.02
N LYS A 480 9.88 -5.37 11.23
CA LYS A 480 8.76 -4.99 12.10
C LYS A 480 7.43 -5.57 11.62
N LEU A 481 7.15 -5.50 10.31
CA LEU A 481 5.94 -6.08 9.73
C LEU A 481 5.95 -7.62 9.87
N LYS A 482 7.09 -8.26 9.64
CA LYS A 482 7.26 -9.71 9.80
C LYS A 482 6.92 -10.14 11.21
N CYS A 483 7.43 -9.46 12.24
CA CYS A 483 7.08 -9.75 13.64
C CYS A 483 5.58 -9.58 13.89
N ALA A 484 4.97 -8.48 13.42
CA ALA A 484 3.54 -8.25 13.59
C ALA A 484 2.68 -9.35 12.93
N VAL A 485 3.02 -9.74 11.70
CA VAL A 485 2.32 -10.81 10.96
C VAL A 485 2.47 -12.16 11.66
N LEU A 486 3.70 -12.54 12.06
CA LEU A 486 3.94 -13.82 12.73
C LEU A 486 3.25 -13.89 14.10
N ALA A 487 3.24 -12.80 14.86
CA ALA A 487 2.54 -12.71 16.13
C ALA A 487 1.02 -12.85 15.96
N ALA A 488 0.44 -12.07 15.04
CA ALA A 488 -0.98 -12.17 14.72
C ALA A 488 -1.35 -13.58 14.24
N TYR A 489 -0.51 -14.20 13.41
CA TYR A 489 -0.79 -15.52 12.87
C TYR A 489 -0.69 -16.61 13.94
N SER A 490 0.31 -16.54 14.81
CA SER A 490 0.43 -17.46 15.95
C SER A 490 -0.80 -17.37 16.86
N TYR A 491 -1.29 -16.15 17.14
CA TYR A 491 -2.51 -15.93 17.92
C TYR A 491 -3.75 -16.55 17.26
N VAL A 492 -3.96 -16.27 15.97
CA VAL A 492 -5.12 -16.79 15.23
C VAL A 492 -5.07 -18.31 15.17
N LEU A 493 -3.92 -18.90 14.87
CA LEU A 493 -3.75 -20.36 14.79
C LEU A 493 -3.97 -21.05 16.15
N ASN A 494 -3.45 -20.50 17.25
CA ASN A 494 -3.76 -21.02 18.59
C ASN A 494 -5.26 -20.98 18.88
N THR A 495 -5.94 -19.91 18.45
CA THR A 495 -7.37 -19.75 18.66
C THR A 495 -8.20 -20.71 17.79
N LEU A 496 -7.73 -21.02 16.59
CA LEU A 496 -8.37 -21.95 15.64
C LEU A 496 -8.03 -23.43 15.90
N GLY A 497 -7.07 -23.72 16.79
CA GLY A 497 -6.65 -25.09 17.11
C GLY A 497 -5.51 -25.65 16.26
N GLU A 498 -4.88 -24.83 15.43
CA GLU A 498 -3.73 -25.22 14.60
C GLU A 498 -2.39 -25.06 15.35
N TYR A 499 -2.25 -25.76 16.47
CA TYR A 499 -1.15 -25.57 17.43
C TYR A 499 0.25 -25.84 16.86
N THR A 500 0.39 -26.82 15.96
CA THR A 500 1.70 -27.13 15.35
C THR A 500 2.24 -25.95 14.55
N LEU A 501 1.37 -25.30 13.78
CA LEU A 501 1.75 -24.16 12.95
C LEU A 501 1.94 -22.89 13.80
N ALA A 502 1.10 -22.69 14.82
CA ALA A 502 1.28 -21.62 15.80
C ALA A 502 2.65 -21.72 16.50
N PHE A 503 3.03 -22.91 16.95
CA PHE A 503 4.35 -23.16 17.56
C PHE A 503 5.50 -22.87 16.59
N LYS A 504 5.37 -23.28 15.31
CA LYS A 504 6.37 -23.00 14.26
C LYS A 504 6.62 -21.49 14.14
N TYR A 505 5.56 -20.69 13.99
CA TYR A 505 5.70 -19.25 13.77
C TYR A 505 6.15 -18.49 15.03
N ALA A 506 5.66 -18.88 16.21
CA ALA A 506 6.15 -18.34 17.48
C ALA A 506 7.65 -18.59 17.66
N LYS A 507 8.12 -19.81 17.35
CA LYS A 507 9.56 -20.14 17.38
C LYS A 507 10.35 -19.37 16.32
N GLN A 508 9.81 -19.20 15.12
CA GLN A 508 10.45 -18.40 14.07
C GLN A 508 10.63 -16.94 14.51
N MET A 509 9.66 -16.36 15.22
CA MET A 509 9.76 -14.99 15.74
C MET A 509 10.92 -14.85 16.75
N LEU A 510 11.16 -15.86 17.61
CA LEU A 510 12.30 -15.90 18.54
C LEU A 510 13.67 -15.95 17.84
N THR A 511 13.73 -16.24 16.54
CA THR A 511 14.99 -16.23 15.77
C THR A 511 15.34 -14.85 15.20
N VAL A 512 14.41 -13.88 15.28
CA VAL A 512 14.62 -12.53 14.77
C VAL A 512 15.59 -11.77 15.69
N LYS A 513 16.65 -11.22 15.10
CA LYS A 513 17.61 -10.38 15.80
C LYS A 513 16.94 -9.07 16.25
N ASP A 514 17.23 -8.64 17.48
CA ASP A 514 16.71 -7.38 18.06
C ASP A 514 15.17 -7.34 18.08
N LEU A 515 14.54 -8.47 18.44
CA LEU A 515 13.08 -8.59 18.57
C LEU A 515 12.57 -7.68 19.70
N PRO A 516 11.55 -6.82 19.45
CA PRO A 516 10.99 -6.00 20.52
C PRO A 516 10.39 -6.85 21.65
N GLU A 517 10.53 -6.38 22.89
CA GLU A 517 10.24 -7.13 24.11
C GLU A 517 8.79 -7.57 24.21
N SER A 518 7.87 -6.77 23.66
CA SER A 518 6.46 -7.14 23.61
C SER A 518 6.21 -8.33 22.67
N TYR A 519 6.90 -8.40 21.53
CA TYR A 519 6.84 -9.56 20.64
C TYR A 519 7.60 -10.75 21.21
N LEU A 520 8.67 -10.52 21.97
CA LEU A 520 9.38 -11.58 22.71
C LEU A 520 8.43 -12.27 23.71
N LEU A 521 7.75 -11.49 24.55
CA LEU A 521 6.72 -11.98 25.48
C LEU A 521 5.64 -12.80 24.73
N LEU A 522 5.06 -12.23 23.68
CA LEU A 522 4.03 -12.92 22.89
C LEU A 522 4.54 -14.22 22.27
N SER A 523 5.77 -14.24 21.75
CA SER A 523 6.38 -15.44 21.18
C SER A 523 6.45 -16.58 22.20
N HIS A 524 6.94 -16.27 23.40
CA HIS A 524 7.06 -17.23 24.50
C HIS A 524 5.67 -17.74 24.95
N MET A 525 4.72 -16.83 25.12
CA MET A 525 3.34 -17.18 25.52
C MET A 525 2.67 -18.08 24.48
N TYR A 526 2.71 -17.70 23.19
CA TYR A 526 2.07 -18.48 22.13
C TYR A 526 2.73 -19.83 21.91
N ALA A 527 4.06 -19.92 22.04
CA ALA A 527 4.78 -21.19 21.97
C ALA A 527 4.41 -22.12 23.13
N ALA A 528 4.36 -21.59 24.36
CA ALA A 528 3.97 -22.35 25.54
C ALA A 528 2.51 -22.84 25.44
N GLU A 529 1.58 -21.97 25.05
CA GLU A 529 0.17 -22.33 24.83
C GLU A 529 0.03 -23.46 23.80
N ALA A 530 0.68 -23.32 22.64
CA ALA A 530 0.66 -24.35 21.60
C ALA A 530 1.19 -25.70 22.09
N LEU A 531 2.29 -25.70 22.86
CA LEU A 531 2.87 -26.93 23.43
C LEU A 531 1.96 -27.57 24.48
N ILE A 532 1.32 -26.77 25.33
CA ILE A 532 0.32 -27.26 26.31
C ILE A 532 -0.83 -27.94 25.57
N MET A 533 -1.37 -27.29 24.53
CA MET A 533 -2.48 -27.83 23.74
C MET A 533 -2.11 -29.08 22.93
N MET A 534 -0.83 -29.26 22.60
CA MET A 534 -0.27 -30.49 22.03
C MET A 534 0.10 -31.56 23.09
N ASN A 535 -0.29 -31.37 24.36
CA ASN A 535 0.03 -32.26 25.48
C ASN A 535 1.55 -32.44 25.73
N ARG A 536 2.32 -31.36 25.59
CA ARG A 536 3.78 -31.31 25.81
C ARG A 536 4.17 -30.29 26.90
N PRO A 537 3.67 -30.41 28.13
CA PRO A 537 3.88 -29.42 29.19
C PRO A 537 5.35 -29.30 29.64
N LEU A 538 6.12 -30.40 29.57
CA LEU A 538 7.55 -30.41 29.90
C LEU A 538 8.38 -29.50 28.99
N GLU A 539 7.99 -29.34 27.73
CA GLU A 539 8.63 -28.40 26.82
C GLU A 539 8.05 -27.00 26.97
N ALA A 540 6.75 -26.88 27.28
CA ALA A 540 6.11 -25.59 27.47
C ALA A 540 6.74 -24.78 28.62
N ILE A 541 7.13 -25.43 29.72
CA ILE A 541 7.68 -24.73 30.89
C ILE A 541 8.97 -23.97 30.58
N THR A 542 9.78 -24.43 29.62
CA THR A 542 11.05 -23.77 29.26
C THR A 542 10.81 -22.43 28.56
N TYR A 543 9.62 -22.20 28.02
CA TYR A 543 9.24 -20.92 27.41
C TYR A 543 8.67 -19.93 28.44
N LEU A 544 8.33 -20.37 29.65
CA LEU A 544 7.65 -19.57 30.67
C LEU A 544 8.57 -19.08 31.78
N GLU A 545 9.88 -18.99 31.53
CA GLU A 545 10.82 -18.46 32.50
C GLU A 545 10.71 -16.92 32.58
N PRO A 546 10.36 -16.33 33.73
CA PRO A 546 10.13 -14.88 33.85
C PRO A 546 11.37 -14.02 33.52
N LYS A 547 12.56 -14.59 33.74
CA LYS A 547 13.86 -13.94 33.49
C LYS A 547 14.10 -13.55 32.04
N PHE A 548 13.32 -14.08 31.08
CA PHE A 548 13.38 -13.65 29.68
C PHE A 548 12.94 -12.20 29.48
N ILE A 549 12.21 -11.64 30.45
CA ILE A 549 11.66 -10.28 30.36
C ILE A 549 12.32 -9.43 31.43
N SER A 550 13.44 -8.81 31.09
CA SER A 550 14.17 -7.90 31.99
C SER A 550 13.61 -6.48 31.96
N ASP A 551 13.10 -6.06 30.81
CA ASP A 551 12.51 -4.74 30.59
C ASP A 551 11.35 -4.86 29.59
N LEU A 552 10.42 -3.91 29.62
CA LEU A 552 9.32 -3.79 28.66
C LEU A 552 9.24 -2.33 28.22
N THR A 553 10.21 -1.91 27.41
CA THR A 553 10.21 -0.56 26.83
C THR A 553 9.49 -0.58 25.48
N GLY A 554 8.49 0.28 25.31
CA GLY A 554 7.87 0.44 24.00
C GLY A 554 6.47 1.03 24.02
N ASP A 555 6.25 1.99 23.13
CA ASP A 555 4.92 2.46 22.69
C ASP A 555 4.22 1.45 21.76
N ASP A 556 4.82 0.28 21.50
CA ASP A 556 4.45 -0.67 20.44
C ASP A 556 2.98 -1.11 20.48
N PHE A 557 2.40 -1.20 21.68
CA PHE A 557 0.98 -1.50 21.90
C PHE A 557 0.19 -0.34 22.52
N GLY A 558 0.87 0.75 22.92
CA GLY A 558 0.30 1.91 23.62
C GLY A 558 -0.55 2.84 22.75
N MET A 559 -0.66 2.58 21.45
CA MET A 559 -1.58 3.32 20.58
C MET A 559 -3.04 2.91 20.85
N ARG A 560 -3.96 3.88 20.72
CA ARG A 560 -5.42 3.69 20.90
C ARG A 560 -6.05 2.50 20.13
N ALA A 561 -5.33 1.92 19.17
CA ALA A 561 -5.71 0.69 18.48
C ALA A 561 -5.81 -0.54 19.41
N SER A 562 -5.07 -0.57 20.52
CA SER A 562 -5.12 -1.63 21.53
C SER A 562 -5.37 -1.08 22.93
N ALA A 563 -6.40 -0.24 23.08
CA ALA A 563 -6.78 0.41 24.35
C ALA A 563 -6.99 -0.57 25.55
N HIS A 564 -7.07 -1.87 25.27
CA HIS A 564 -7.26 -2.92 26.27
C HIS A 564 -5.98 -3.75 26.53
N TRP A 565 -4.88 -3.48 25.81
CA TRP A 565 -3.58 -4.04 26.14
C TRP A 565 -3.11 -3.45 27.46
N ASN A 566 -3.03 -4.29 28.48
CA ASN A 566 -2.79 -3.88 29.87
C ASN A 566 -1.47 -4.41 30.43
N ILE A 567 -0.67 -5.12 29.61
CA ILE A 567 0.68 -5.56 29.95
C ILE A 567 1.65 -4.44 29.54
N ASN A 568 1.74 -3.41 30.38
CA ASN A 568 2.51 -2.19 30.11
C ASN A 568 3.75 -2.04 31.00
N SER A 569 4.09 -3.05 31.80
CA SER A 569 5.27 -3.07 32.65
C SER A 569 5.93 -4.45 32.64
N ALA A 570 7.23 -4.48 32.94
CA ALA A 570 7.96 -5.74 33.12
C ALA A 570 7.35 -6.59 34.26
N ASP A 571 6.92 -5.96 35.34
CA ASP A 571 6.25 -6.61 36.47
C ASP A 571 4.93 -7.29 36.07
N ALA A 572 4.11 -6.59 35.27
CA ALA A 572 2.88 -7.15 34.72
C ALA A 572 3.16 -8.36 33.82
N ALA A 573 4.16 -8.25 32.94
CA ALA A 573 4.56 -9.33 32.04
C ALA A 573 5.10 -10.55 32.79
N GLN A 574 6.03 -10.34 33.74
CA GLN A 574 6.57 -11.39 34.59
C GLN A 574 5.47 -12.08 35.40
N SER A 575 4.52 -11.32 35.95
CA SER A 575 3.38 -11.87 36.69
C SER A 575 2.51 -12.80 35.83
N VAL A 576 2.24 -12.43 34.58
CA VAL A 576 1.51 -13.29 33.63
C VAL A 576 2.31 -14.57 33.33
N MET A 577 3.62 -14.46 33.14
CA MET A 577 4.50 -15.61 32.92
C MET A 577 4.55 -16.54 34.13
N HIS A 578 4.63 -15.99 35.34
CA HIS A 578 4.57 -16.74 36.60
C HIS A 578 3.26 -17.52 36.74
N TYR A 579 2.13 -16.89 36.43
CA TYR A 579 0.83 -17.54 36.44
C TYR A 579 0.77 -18.71 35.44
N ASN A 580 1.15 -18.47 34.19
CA ASN A 580 1.15 -19.51 33.16
C ASN A 580 2.08 -20.66 33.55
N ARG A 581 3.23 -20.37 34.17
CA ARG A 581 4.14 -21.40 34.69
C ARG A 581 3.50 -22.22 35.81
N ALA A 582 2.76 -21.59 36.72
CA ALA A 582 2.01 -22.30 37.76
C ALA A 582 0.97 -23.25 37.16
N VAL A 583 0.26 -22.81 36.12
CA VAL A 583 -0.68 -23.67 35.37
C VAL A 583 0.05 -24.89 34.77
N VAL A 584 1.22 -24.70 34.17
CA VAL A 584 2.00 -25.82 33.61
C VAL A 584 2.49 -26.78 34.69
N LEU A 585 2.93 -26.28 35.85
CA LEU A 585 3.33 -27.13 36.99
C LEU A 585 2.16 -28.01 37.47
N PHE A 586 0.95 -27.46 37.54
CA PHE A 586 -0.26 -28.21 37.82
C PHE A 586 -0.54 -29.30 36.78
N LEU A 587 -0.33 -29.02 35.49
CA LEU A 587 -0.50 -30.00 34.40
C LEU A 587 0.55 -31.11 34.40
N MET A 588 1.76 -30.82 34.87
CA MET A 588 2.83 -31.81 35.03
C MET A 588 2.68 -32.69 36.28
N GLY A 589 1.79 -32.32 37.21
CA GLY A 589 1.58 -33.02 38.48
C GLY A 589 2.51 -32.60 39.62
N ASP A 590 3.30 -31.54 39.45
CA ASP A 590 4.15 -30.99 40.52
C ASP A 590 3.33 -30.00 41.39
N TYR A 591 2.41 -30.55 42.17
CA TYR A 591 1.41 -29.78 42.90
C TYR A 591 2.00 -28.88 44.00
N GLU A 592 3.09 -29.31 44.63
CA GLU A 592 3.76 -28.55 45.68
C GLU A 592 4.37 -27.26 45.11
N GLN A 593 5.16 -27.37 44.04
CA GLN A 593 5.73 -26.18 43.39
C GLN A 593 4.65 -25.32 42.72
N ALA A 594 3.62 -25.95 42.14
CA ALA A 594 2.52 -25.22 41.52
C ALA A 594 1.77 -24.35 42.54
N LYS A 595 1.53 -24.86 43.75
CA LYS A 595 0.88 -24.11 44.83
C LYS A 595 1.72 -22.93 45.31
N VAL A 596 3.03 -23.12 45.43
CA VAL A 596 3.96 -22.02 45.78
C VAL A 596 3.91 -20.94 44.70
N ALA A 597 4.06 -21.31 43.43
CA ALA A 597 4.03 -20.38 42.30
C ALA A 597 2.67 -19.65 42.15
N MET A 598 1.56 -20.34 42.41
CA MET A 598 0.23 -19.74 42.38
C MET A 598 0.04 -18.71 43.50
N ASN A 599 0.54 -18.99 44.71
CA ASN A 599 0.40 -18.07 45.85
C ASN A 599 1.24 -16.79 45.69
N THR A 600 2.31 -16.83 44.88
CA THR A 600 3.11 -15.65 44.55
C THR A 600 2.44 -14.74 43.51
N CYS A 601 1.39 -15.20 42.83
CA CYS A 601 0.65 -14.40 41.85
C CYS A 601 -0.30 -13.41 42.56
N ASN A 602 0.12 -12.17 42.77
CA ASN A 602 -0.68 -11.14 43.43
C ASN A 602 -1.02 -9.93 42.53
N HIS A 603 -0.46 -9.86 41.32
CA HIS A 603 -0.66 -8.74 40.42
C HIS A 603 -2.13 -8.60 39.96
N PRO A 604 -2.73 -7.38 39.95
CA PRO A 604 -4.14 -7.17 39.62
C PRO A 604 -4.61 -7.76 38.28
N LEU A 605 -3.71 -7.86 37.29
CA LEU A 605 -4.00 -8.49 36.00
C LEU A 605 -4.26 -10.00 36.09
N VAL A 606 -3.57 -10.66 37.01
CA VAL A 606 -3.54 -12.13 37.13
C VAL A 606 -4.59 -12.61 38.12
N VAL A 607 -4.88 -11.83 39.17
CA VAL A 607 -5.81 -12.19 40.25
C VAL A 607 -7.17 -12.72 39.75
N PRO A 608 -7.84 -12.11 38.74
CA PRO A 608 -9.08 -12.65 38.20
C PRO A 608 -8.96 -14.06 37.63
N HIS A 609 -7.81 -14.41 37.05
CA HIS A 609 -7.53 -15.71 36.44
C HIS A 609 -7.16 -16.79 37.46
N LEU A 610 -6.75 -16.41 38.68
CA LEU A 610 -6.47 -17.36 39.77
C LEU A 610 -7.72 -18.07 40.28
N LYS A 611 -8.91 -17.50 40.09
CA LYS A 611 -10.16 -18.09 40.57
C LYS A 611 -10.37 -19.51 40.03
N MET A 612 -10.22 -19.69 38.71
CA MET A 612 -10.39 -20.98 38.06
C MET A 612 -9.26 -21.95 38.45
N LEU A 613 -8.02 -21.45 38.58
CA LEU A 613 -6.89 -22.27 38.99
C LEU A 613 -7.03 -22.78 40.43
N LYS A 614 -7.56 -21.96 41.35
CA LYS A 614 -7.92 -22.36 42.72
C LYS A 614 -9.02 -23.41 42.74
N VAL A 615 -10.05 -23.25 41.90
CA VAL A 615 -11.10 -24.28 41.75
C VAL A 615 -10.49 -25.60 41.27
N TYR A 616 -9.62 -25.56 40.26
CA TYR A 616 -8.90 -26.73 39.76
C TYR A 616 -8.04 -27.40 40.84
N GLN A 617 -7.29 -26.60 41.61
CA GLN A 617 -6.51 -27.11 42.74
C GLN A 617 -7.39 -27.80 43.79
N GLU A 618 -8.49 -27.18 44.22
CA GLU A 618 -9.36 -27.75 45.25
C GLU A 618 -10.07 -29.02 44.74
N LEU A 619 -10.38 -29.10 43.43
CA LEU A 619 -10.85 -30.33 42.79
C LEU A 619 -9.81 -31.45 42.83
N LEU A 620 -8.54 -31.15 42.50
CA LEU A 620 -7.45 -32.13 42.59
C LEU A 620 -7.24 -32.66 44.01
N LEU A 621 -7.48 -31.81 45.02
CA LEU A 621 -7.40 -32.18 46.44
C LEU A 621 -8.66 -32.89 46.98
N GLY A 622 -9.72 -33.01 46.19
CA GLY A 622 -10.99 -33.62 46.61
C GLY A 622 -11.87 -32.75 47.53
N ASN A 623 -11.59 -31.44 47.62
CA ASN A 623 -12.30 -30.51 48.51
C ASN A 623 -13.56 -29.92 47.84
N TYR A 624 -14.54 -30.77 47.51
CA TYR A 624 -15.74 -30.37 46.76
C TYR A 624 -16.56 -29.26 47.44
N ASP A 625 -16.66 -29.26 48.76
CA ASP A 625 -17.41 -28.24 49.51
C ASP A 625 -16.84 -26.83 49.33
N LYS A 626 -15.51 -26.72 49.32
CA LYS A 626 -14.82 -25.44 49.06
C LYS A 626 -15.04 -24.97 47.63
N VAL A 627 -15.04 -25.88 46.66
CA VAL A 627 -15.34 -25.57 45.26
C VAL A 627 -16.75 -25.01 45.11
N GLN A 628 -17.75 -25.65 45.72
CA GLN A 628 -19.13 -25.16 45.70
C GLN A 628 -19.24 -23.76 46.32
N LEU A 629 -18.54 -23.52 47.43
CA LEU A 629 -18.50 -22.22 48.10
C LEU A 629 -17.85 -21.14 47.21
N LEU A 630 -16.72 -21.45 46.56
CA LEU A 630 -16.06 -20.54 45.61
C LEU A 630 -16.97 -20.17 44.42
N ILE A 631 -17.70 -21.16 43.86
CA ILE A 631 -18.64 -20.93 42.75
C ILE A 631 -19.82 -20.05 43.22
N ARG A 632 -20.37 -20.31 44.41
CA ARG A 632 -21.46 -19.50 44.99
C ARG A 632 -21.04 -18.05 45.20
N TYR A 633 -19.83 -17.81 45.74
CA TYR A 633 -19.30 -16.47 45.92
C TYR A 633 -19.11 -15.71 44.60
N ASP A 634 -18.71 -16.40 43.53
CA ASP A 634 -18.52 -15.78 42.21
C ASP A 634 -19.84 -15.56 41.46
N THR A 635 -20.88 -16.36 41.76
CA THR A 635 -22.20 -16.27 41.13
C THR A 635 -23.35 -16.11 42.12
N PRO A 636 -23.39 -15.01 42.88
CA PRO A 636 -24.42 -14.78 43.90
C PRO A 636 -25.83 -14.66 43.31
N HIS A 637 -25.94 -14.31 42.03
CA HIS A 637 -27.21 -14.22 41.30
C HIS A 637 -27.77 -15.58 40.84
N LEU A 638 -26.99 -16.66 40.95
CA LEU A 638 -27.42 -18.04 40.68
C LEU A 638 -27.75 -18.80 41.98
N ILE A 639 -27.81 -18.10 43.11
CA ILE A 639 -28.19 -18.63 44.44
C ILE A 639 -29.71 -18.57 44.61
#